data_AF-A0A1V5VC23-F1
#
_entry.id   AF-A0A1V5VC23-F1
#
_cell.length_a   1.000
_cell.length_b   1.000
_cell.length_c   1.000
_cell.angle_alpha   90.00
_cell.angle_beta   90.00
_cell.angle_gamma   90.00
#
_symmetry.space_group_name_H-M   'P 1'
#
loop_
_entity.id
_entity.type
_entity.pdbx_description
1 polymer ?
#
loop_
_entity_poly.entity_id
_entity_poly.type
_entity_poly.pdbx_seq_one_letter_code
_entity_poly.pdbx_strand_id
1 'polypeptide(L)'
;MFVLTMATFGAYTIISIFLLFWIPGFIPLESIFLIPAVFLILLPWWGIRSVRFYNRLNRELFTGWLMPHYAFNAFLVLLVFAWIIVMLRLRDSDFPEYWGQLLGAVLIVYFFGILPIPAAFKKSRKAGMYAVACLVCVTLGFLLLFLAWKILYYNLSSAFIIIEEMYEHGEIMVTDVNRWFSLFGQKVPFTWLHFGWLTGLGLLLLLAAYLLYAKMLSELTGDSLRKMFPKPVLCLIGSTATCHLLFFLLMGIAAIQGESGRRKIQDRFGRYPSAEGMNELYFAGQKPDKAFWDYFCMGRFLDDNGISKPPEEKEVVLDEIITHRFSELTGEEKRIFSDTITKLSSSLMKLDNRLKNGIPKFPLEMKTDKMLATQIPHLNSMRVFCYQTKWRTYMALEAENKQEAFRILEITRKMARYGEGEAFIIGAFVDITCYNIYLDTLEQLVEKHMLTRELIQMISQELLALEKRIPQMEKSSLYSEAVCGNDVFRAVLSGQLQMMRDENTLIIPIRSLPFFLPQFQWLLLQNQVSLLRFYDAENLEAIPDVRKEKRTPSNWVAYLFTPSLRSAYIKFRGLIARSRAERVILACELFRMDTGKYPASASELVPKYLDSIPEDPFTGKPLLFRAGKIRVEVWKIAEKDKIVRVVGEPKEIEGIQVWSVGPNGKNDDGIYNNQKNQNDIRAVIQTR
;
A
#
# COMPACT_ATOMS: atom_id res chain seq x y z
N MET A 1 24.29 33.39 -23.58
CA MET A 1 22.88 33.41 -23.13
C MET A 1 22.04 32.30 -23.72
N PHE A 2 21.76 32.27 -25.03
CA PHE A 2 20.87 31.27 -25.66
C PHE A 2 21.11 29.81 -25.22
N VAL A 3 22.36 29.36 -25.24
CA VAL A 3 22.74 27.99 -24.85
C VAL A 3 22.41 27.69 -23.38
N LEU A 4 22.61 28.67 -22.48
CA LEU A 4 22.23 28.54 -21.06
C LEU A 4 20.70 28.52 -20.91
N THR A 5 19.97 29.35 -21.66
CA THR A 5 18.50 29.36 -21.68
C THR A 5 17.94 28.01 -22.15
N MET A 6 18.57 27.39 -23.16
CA MET A 6 18.19 26.05 -23.61
C MET A 6 18.41 24.99 -22.54
N ALA A 7 19.56 25.02 -21.84
CA ALA A 7 19.87 24.06 -20.78
C ALA A 7 18.96 24.20 -19.53
N THR A 8 18.30 25.35 -19.33
CA THR A 8 17.38 25.60 -18.21
C THR A 8 15.91 25.59 -18.66
N PHE A 9 15.44 26.70 -19.22
CA PHE A 9 14.05 26.90 -19.69
C PHE A 9 13.70 25.95 -20.84
N GLY A 10 14.62 25.73 -21.78
CA GLY A 10 14.43 24.80 -22.90
C GLY A 10 14.24 23.36 -22.42
N ALA A 11 15.08 22.89 -21.50
CA ALA A 11 14.96 21.56 -20.90
C ALA A 11 13.61 21.38 -20.22
N TYR A 12 13.17 22.34 -19.41
CA TYR A 12 11.85 22.32 -18.78
C TYR A 12 10.71 22.26 -19.81
N THR A 13 10.80 23.04 -20.89
CA THR A 13 9.80 23.06 -21.97
C THR A 13 9.71 21.70 -22.67
N ILE A 14 10.86 21.12 -23.04
CA ILE A 14 10.92 19.82 -23.71
C ILE A 14 10.33 18.71 -22.82
N ILE A 15 10.72 18.70 -21.54
CA ILE A 15 10.18 17.73 -20.57
C ILE A 15 8.67 17.92 -20.38
N SER A 16 8.20 19.16 -20.31
CA SER A 16 6.76 19.47 -20.20
C SER A 16 5.98 18.97 -21.41
N ILE A 17 6.50 19.16 -22.63
CA ILE A 17 5.88 18.65 -23.86
C ILE A 17 5.89 17.12 -23.85
N PHE A 18 7.00 16.49 -23.49
CA PHE A 18 7.06 15.03 -23.34
C PHE A 18 5.98 14.51 -22.37
N LEU A 19 5.86 15.12 -21.19
CA LEU A 19 4.88 14.74 -20.17
C LEU A 19 3.43 14.96 -20.62
N LEU A 20 3.16 15.96 -21.47
CA LEU A 20 1.83 16.20 -22.04
C LEU A 20 1.32 14.99 -22.84
N PHE A 21 2.21 14.27 -23.53
CA PHE A 21 1.87 13.08 -24.30
C PHE A 21 2.06 11.78 -23.50
N TRP A 22 3.06 11.74 -22.63
CA TRP A 22 3.35 10.56 -21.83
C TRP A 22 2.27 10.29 -20.78
N ILE A 23 1.82 11.31 -20.03
CA ILE A 23 0.87 11.13 -18.92
C ILE A 23 -0.45 10.47 -19.38
N PRO A 24 -1.10 10.90 -20.48
CA PRO A 24 -2.29 10.24 -21.00
C PRO A 24 -2.05 8.88 -21.67
N GLY A 25 -0.79 8.45 -21.82
CA GLY A 25 -0.42 7.16 -22.41
C GLY A 25 -0.31 7.13 -23.94
N PHE A 26 -0.15 8.29 -24.61
CA PHE A 26 0.16 8.35 -26.04
C PHE A 26 1.57 7.81 -26.35
N ILE A 27 2.47 7.89 -25.38
CA ILE A 27 3.84 7.38 -25.44
C ILE A 27 3.96 6.18 -24.48
N PRO A 28 4.76 5.13 -24.79
CA PRO A 28 4.97 3.98 -23.90
C PRO A 28 5.49 4.39 -22.51
N LEU A 29 5.07 3.65 -21.48
CA LEU A 29 5.41 3.91 -20.08
C LEU A 29 6.92 3.96 -19.85
N GLU A 30 7.65 3.05 -20.52
CA GLU A 30 9.11 2.88 -20.47
C GLU A 30 9.87 4.10 -21.01
N SER A 31 9.20 4.98 -21.75
CA SER A 31 9.83 6.19 -22.30
C SER A 31 10.20 7.23 -21.23
N ILE A 32 9.84 7.02 -19.96
CA ILE A 32 10.23 7.90 -18.85
C ILE A 32 11.76 8.06 -18.75
N PHE A 33 12.53 7.05 -19.17
CA PHE A 33 14.00 7.08 -19.23
C PHE A 33 14.55 8.09 -20.25
N LEU A 34 13.71 8.67 -21.12
CA LEU A 34 14.11 9.74 -22.04
C LEU A 34 14.25 11.10 -21.35
N ILE A 35 13.65 11.31 -20.16
CA ILE A 35 13.77 12.58 -19.43
C ILE A 35 15.24 12.92 -19.11
N PRO A 36 16.05 12.01 -18.53
CA PRO A 36 17.48 12.23 -18.33
C PRO A 36 18.24 12.57 -19.62
N ALA A 37 17.83 12.01 -20.77
CA ALA A 37 18.51 12.23 -22.05
C ALA A 37 18.49 13.71 -22.48
N VAL A 38 17.45 14.46 -22.12
CA VAL A 38 17.37 15.92 -22.37
C VAL A 38 18.55 16.65 -21.72
N PHE A 39 18.86 16.34 -20.46
CA PHE A 39 19.99 16.93 -19.75
C PHE A 39 21.34 16.40 -20.23
N LEU A 40 21.43 15.11 -20.58
CA LEU A 40 22.64 14.50 -21.16
C LEU A 40 23.05 15.12 -22.50
N ILE A 41 22.13 15.74 -23.23
CA ILE A 41 22.43 16.44 -24.48
C ILE A 41 22.71 17.92 -24.23
N LEU A 42 21.83 18.59 -23.48
CA LEU A 42 21.87 20.05 -23.35
C LEU A 42 23.01 20.53 -22.42
N LEU A 43 23.31 19.81 -21.34
CA LEU A 43 24.36 20.22 -20.40
C LEU A 43 25.77 20.12 -21.02
N PRO A 44 26.16 19.02 -21.73
CA PRO A 44 27.45 18.99 -22.41
C PRO A 44 27.54 20.03 -23.54
N TRP A 45 26.46 20.24 -24.30
CA TRP A 45 26.44 21.28 -25.32
C TRP A 45 26.67 22.67 -24.73
N TRP A 46 26.03 22.96 -23.59
CA TRP A 46 26.28 24.19 -22.83
C TRP A 46 27.71 24.28 -22.29
N GLY A 47 28.23 23.20 -21.72
CA GLY A 47 29.59 23.14 -21.20
C GLY A 47 30.63 23.43 -22.29
N ILE A 48 30.55 22.73 -23.42
CA ILE A 48 31.47 22.90 -24.57
C ILE A 48 31.43 24.33 -25.10
N ARG A 49 30.23 24.91 -25.26
CA ARG A 49 30.09 26.30 -25.74
C ARG A 49 30.65 27.31 -24.74
N SER A 50 30.46 27.07 -23.44
CA SER A 50 30.98 27.93 -22.38
C SER A 50 32.51 27.88 -22.33
N VAL A 51 33.12 26.69 -22.34
CA VAL A 51 34.59 26.53 -22.37
C VAL A 51 35.19 27.20 -23.60
N ARG A 52 34.60 26.99 -24.79
CA ARG A 52 35.08 27.64 -26.03
C ARG A 52 35.00 29.17 -25.97
N PHE A 53 33.92 29.71 -25.43
CA PHE A 53 33.74 31.14 -25.26
C PHE A 53 34.83 31.75 -24.37
N TYR A 54 35.02 31.21 -23.17
CA TYR A 54 36.02 31.73 -22.24
C TYR A 54 37.45 31.48 -22.69
N ASN A 55 37.73 30.37 -23.39
CA ASN A 55 39.05 30.12 -23.96
C ASN A 55 39.42 31.17 -25.02
N ARG A 56 38.46 31.55 -25.89
CA ARG A 56 38.67 32.64 -26.85
C ARG A 56 38.86 33.97 -26.14
N LEU A 57 38.00 34.29 -25.18
CA LEU A 57 38.08 35.53 -24.41
C LEU A 57 39.40 35.66 -23.65
N ASN A 58 39.90 34.57 -23.04
CA ASN A 58 41.16 34.58 -22.30
C ASN A 58 42.37 34.79 -23.21
N ARG A 59 42.36 34.26 -24.45
CA ARG A 59 43.40 34.53 -25.45
C ARG A 59 43.47 36.00 -25.85
N GLU A 60 42.33 36.68 -25.85
CA GLU A 60 42.27 38.11 -26.16
C GLU A 60 42.69 38.99 -24.96
N LEU A 61 42.42 38.54 -23.72
CA LEU A 61 42.64 39.35 -22.51
C LEU A 61 43.99 39.12 -21.81
N PHE A 62 44.64 37.96 -22.01
CA PHE A 62 45.86 37.58 -21.31
C PHE A 62 46.97 37.23 -22.30
N THR A 63 48.19 37.77 -22.07
CA THR A 63 49.36 37.60 -22.94
C THR A 63 50.38 36.57 -22.43
N GLY A 64 50.28 36.12 -21.18
CA GLY A 64 51.18 35.09 -20.62
C GLY A 64 50.87 33.69 -21.17
N TRP A 65 51.82 32.75 -21.13
CA TRP A 65 51.68 31.44 -21.79
C TRP A 65 50.58 30.53 -21.18
N LEU A 66 50.31 30.63 -19.87
CA LEU A 66 49.42 29.70 -19.14
C LEU A 66 47.92 30.07 -19.22
N MET A 67 47.59 31.36 -19.08
CA MET A 67 46.21 31.86 -19.01
C MET A 67 45.36 31.69 -20.29
N PRO A 68 45.91 31.79 -21.51
CA PRO A 68 45.19 31.63 -22.78
C PRO A 68 44.63 30.22 -23.02
N HIS A 69 45.11 29.21 -22.28
CA HIS A 69 44.65 27.82 -22.36
C HIS A 69 44.02 27.33 -21.06
N TYR A 70 43.97 28.17 -20.02
CA TYR A 70 43.53 27.82 -18.69
C TYR A 70 42.11 27.23 -18.65
N ALA A 71 41.17 27.82 -19.40
CA ALA A 71 39.79 27.34 -19.47
C ALA A 71 39.73 25.89 -19.97
N PHE A 72 40.48 25.56 -21.03
CA PHE A 72 40.50 24.23 -21.62
C PHE A 72 41.29 23.22 -20.76
N ASN A 73 42.46 23.62 -20.25
CA ASN A 73 43.29 22.75 -19.42
C ASN A 73 42.59 22.38 -18.10
N ALA A 74 41.92 23.33 -17.46
CA ALA A 74 41.13 23.07 -16.26
C ALA A 74 39.91 22.16 -16.56
N PHE A 75 39.30 22.27 -17.74
CA PHE A 75 38.24 21.35 -18.16
C PHE A 75 38.74 19.91 -18.30
N LEU A 76 39.93 19.73 -18.89
CA LEU A 76 40.52 18.42 -19.12
C LEU A 76 40.86 17.72 -17.79
N VAL A 77 41.40 18.47 -16.82
CA VAL A 77 41.61 17.98 -15.45
C VAL A 77 40.29 17.55 -14.80
N LEU A 78 39.23 18.33 -14.95
CA LEU A 78 37.90 17.98 -14.43
C LEU A 78 37.31 16.73 -15.08
N LEU A 79 37.50 16.54 -16.39
CA LEU A 79 37.07 15.33 -17.09
C LEU A 79 37.79 14.09 -16.59
N VAL A 80 39.12 14.17 -16.42
CA VAL A 80 39.92 13.08 -15.87
C VAL A 80 39.47 12.77 -14.44
N PHE A 81 39.26 13.79 -13.61
CA PHE A 81 38.78 13.62 -12.24
C PHE A 81 37.37 13.01 -12.16
N ALA A 82 36.43 13.47 -13.00
CA ALA A 82 35.09 12.90 -13.09
C ALA A 82 35.12 11.44 -13.55
N TRP A 83 35.99 11.10 -14.52
CA TRP A 83 36.18 9.73 -14.99
C TRP A 83 36.74 8.82 -13.87
N ILE A 84 37.72 9.30 -13.10
CA ILE A 84 38.24 8.57 -11.93
C ILE A 84 37.12 8.31 -10.92
N ILE A 85 36.27 9.30 -10.60
CA ILE A 85 35.14 9.12 -9.68
C ILE A 85 34.15 8.07 -10.19
N VAL A 86 33.80 8.10 -11.48
CA VAL A 86 32.90 7.11 -12.08
C VAL A 86 33.51 5.71 -12.00
N MET A 87 34.80 5.56 -12.31
CA MET A 87 35.49 4.27 -12.22
C MET A 87 35.58 3.74 -10.79
N LEU A 88 35.82 4.61 -9.81
CA LEU A 88 35.80 4.23 -8.39
C LEU A 88 34.40 3.78 -7.94
N ARG A 89 33.34 4.45 -8.39
CA ARG A 89 31.96 4.08 -8.08
C ARG A 89 31.51 2.77 -8.75
N LEU A 90 32.00 2.46 -9.95
CA LEU A 90 31.74 1.18 -10.62
C LEU A 90 32.49 0.01 -9.97
N ARG A 91 33.59 0.29 -9.28
CA ARG A 91 34.45 -0.72 -8.65
C ARG A 91 34.04 -1.05 -7.20
N ASP A 92 33.46 -0.11 -6.48
CA ASP A 92 33.14 -0.25 -5.06
C ASP A 92 31.69 0.14 -4.76
N SER A 93 30.91 -0.81 -4.25
CA SER A 93 29.50 -0.60 -3.88
C SER A 93 29.34 0.32 -2.65
N ASP A 94 30.39 0.49 -1.84
CA ASP A 94 30.39 1.35 -0.65
C ASP A 94 30.89 2.78 -0.92
N PHE A 95 30.97 3.18 -2.19
CA PHE A 95 31.44 4.51 -2.56
C PHE A 95 30.53 5.62 -1.95
N PRO A 96 31.06 6.57 -1.17
CA PRO A 96 30.21 7.46 -0.37
C PRO A 96 29.23 8.31 -1.18
N GLU A 97 27.98 8.40 -0.70
CA GLU A 97 26.88 9.11 -1.39
C GLU A 97 27.14 10.61 -1.63
N TYR A 98 28.03 11.24 -0.86
CA TYR A 98 28.34 12.67 -0.99
C TYR A 98 29.24 13.02 -2.19
N TRP A 99 29.87 12.05 -2.85
CA TRP A 99 30.74 12.32 -4.00
C TRP A 99 29.99 12.88 -5.21
N GLY A 100 28.72 12.50 -5.41
CA GLY A 100 27.86 13.13 -6.41
C GLY A 100 27.61 14.61 -6.11
N GLN A 101 27.47 14.96 -4.82
CA GLN A 101 27.32 16.34 -4.36
C GLN A 101 28.59 17.15 -4.61
N LEU A 102 29.76 16.54 -4.33
CA LEU A 102 31.06 17.15 -4.59
C LEU A 102 31.26 17.42 -6.09
N LEU A 103 30.96 16.45 -6.95
CA LEU A 103 31.06 16.64 -8.40
C LEU A 103 30.17 17.78 -8.88
N GLY A 104 28.91 17.85 -8.41
CA GLY A 104 28.00 18.96 -8.70
C GLY A 104 28.55 20.32 -8.25
N ALA A 105 29.05 20.41 -7.02
CA ALA A 105 29.64 21.62 -6.46
C ALA A 105 30.89 22.07 -7.26
N VAL A 106 31.76 21.13 -7.63
CA VAL A 106 32.94 21.38 -8.45
C VAL A 106 32.55 21.93 -9.83
N LEU A 107 31.52 21.35 -10.47
CA LEU A 107 31.02 21.85 -11.77
C LEU A 107 30.44 23.27 -11.65
N ILE A 108 29.71 23.57 -10.58
CA ILE A 108 29.19 24.93 -10.32
C ILE A 108 30.35 25.92 -10.17
N VAL A 109 31.32 25.61 -9.30
CA VAL A 109 32.51 26.45 -9.08
C VAL A 109 33.29 26.63 -10.38
N TYR A 110 33.38 25.59 -11.20
CA TYR A 110 34.07 25.66 -12.47
C TYR A 110 33.39 26.61 -13.47
N PHE A 111 32.10 26.38 -13.76
CA PHE A 111 31.40 27.12 -14.82
C PHE A 111 31.01 28.55 -14.42
N PHE A 112 30.77 28.80 -13.13
CA PHE A 112 30.34 30.11 -12.63
C PHE A 112 31.42 30.86 -11.85
N GLY A 113 32.52 30.20 -11.49
CA GLY A 113 33.66 30.81 -10.81
C GLY A 113 34.91 30.82 -11.67
N ILE A 114 35.55 29.66 -11.81
CA ILE A 114 36.86 29.49 -12.45
C ILE A 114 36.87 30.03 -13.89
N LEU A 115 35.85 29.74 -14.69
CA LEU A 115 35.77 30.22 -16.06
C LEU A 115 35.54 31.75 -16.16
N PRO A 116 34.49 32.33 -15.55
CA PRO A 116 34.17 33.74 -15.76
C PRO A 116 34.99 34.73 -14.95
N ILE A 117 35.36 34.43 -13.69
CA ILE A 117 35.89 35.42 -12.74
C ILE A 117 37.19 36.08 -13.23
N PRO A 118 38.22 35.33 -13.69
CA PRO A 118 39.48 35.93 -14.13
C PRO A 118 39.28 36.90 -15.32
N ALA A 119 38.53 36.45 -16.33
CA ALA A 119 38.21 37.26 -17.51
C ALA A 119 37.41 38.52 -17.14
N ALA A 120 36.44 38.37 -16.24
CA ALA A 120 35.57 39.44 -15.78
C ALA A 120 36.35 40.54 -15.06
N PHE A 121 37.18 40.20 -14.06
CA PHE A 121 38.00 41.19 -13.35
C PHE A 121 39.08 41.82 -14.23
N LYS A 122 39.65 41.07 -15.18
CA LYS A 122 40.62 41.61 -16.13
C LYS A 122 40.00 42.68 -17.03
N LYS A 123 38.73 42.51 -17.41
CA LYS A 123 38.01 43.46 -18.27
C LYS A 123 37.43 44.65 -17.50
N SER A 124 36.74 44.42 -16.37
CA SER A 124 36.07 45.46 -15.58
C SER A 124 35.77 45.00 -14.14
N ARG A 125 35.98 45.88 -13.17
CA ARG A 125 35.62 45.62 -11.76
C ARG A 125 34.12 45.29 -11.60
N LYS A 126 33.25 45.95 -12.36
CA LYS A 126 31.79 45.69 -12.33
C LYS A 126 31.46 44.28 -12.81
N ALA A 127 32.05 43.86 -13.93
CA ALA A 127 31.89 42.51 -14.46
C ALA A 127 32.35 41.45 -13.45
N GLY A 128 33.50 41.67 -12.81
CA GLY A 128 34.01 40.80 -11.75
C GLY A 128 33.05 40.66 -10.57
N MET A 129 32.46 41.77 -10.09
CA MET A 129 31.46 41.72 -9.01
C MET A 129 30.19 40.96 -9.42
N TYR A 130 29.70 41.14 -10.66
CA TYR A 130 28.56 40.37 -11.16
C TYR A 130 28.87 38.87 -11.27
N ALA A 131 30.10 38.50 -11.66
CA ALA A 131 30.55 37.11 -11.72
C ALA A 131 30.55 36.46 -10.32
N VAL A 132 31.10 37.15 -9.31
CA VAL A 132 31.13 36.66 -7.93
C VAL A 132 29.71 36.53 -7.35
N ALA A 133 28.88 37.56 -7.53
CA ALA A 133 27.48 37.51 -7.08
C ALA A 133 26.70 36.37 -7.76
N CYS A 134 26.94 36.15 -9.07
CA CYS A 134 26.38 35.03 -9.80
C CYS A 134 26.80 33.68 -9.18
N LEU A 135 28.09 33.48 -8.90
CA LEU A 135 28.58 32.24 -8.28
C LEU A 135 27.91 31.98 -6.92
N VAL A 136 27.79 33.01 -6.08
CA VAL A 136 27.14 32.91 -4.76
C VAL A 136 25.67 32.50 -4.93
N CYS A 137 24.93 33.18 -5.81
CA CYS A 137 23.52 32.87 -6.07
C CYS A 137 23.33 31.46 -6.65
N VAL A 138 24.17 31.02 -7.60
CA VAL A 138 24.10 29.65 -8.14
C VAL A 138 24.37 28.61 -7.07
N THR A 139 25.42 28.81 -6.27
CA THR A 139 25.83 27.87 -5.23
C THR A 139 24.74 27.71 -4.17
N LEU A 140 24.23 28.83 -3.64
CA LEU A 140 23.13 28.80 -2.67
C LEU A 140 21.83 28.27 -3.29
N GLY A 141 21.51 28.66 -4.53
CA GLY A 141 20.31 28.19 -5.23
C GLY A 141 20.28 26.68 -5.40
N PHE A 142 21.37 26.08 -5.90
CA PHE A 142 21.48 24.63 -6.04
C PHE A 142 21.51 23.90 -4.70
N LEU A 143 22.13 24.47 -3.66
CA LEU A 143 22.11 23.90 -2.31
C LEU A 143 20.67 23.76 -1.77
N LEU A 144 19.86 24.81 -1.90
CA LEU A 144 18.47 24.80 -1.46
C LEU A 144 17.62 23.82 -2.28
N LEU A 145 17.79 23.81 -3.61
CA LEU A 145 17.08 22.86 -4.47
C LEU A 145 17.50 21.40 -4.23
N PHE A 146 18.76 21.17 -3.87
CA PHE A 146 19.23 19.84 -3.49
C PHE A 146 18.56 19.34 -2.21
N LEU A 147 18.43 20.20 -1.19
CA LEU A 147 17.68 19.88 0.03
C LEU A 147 16.19 19.62 -0.28
N ALA A 148 15.57 20.45 -1.12
CA ALA A 148 14.20 20.25 -1.57
C ALA A 148 14.01 18.93 -2.36
N TRP A 149 14.96 18.59 -3.23
CA TRP A 149 14.99 17.32 -3.95
C TRP A 149 15.09 16.13 -2.99
N LYS A 150 15.93 16.20 -1.96
CA LYS A 150 16.01 15.16 -0.93
C LYS A 150 14.67 14.96 -0.21
N ILE A 151 13.98 16.05 0.14
CA ILE A 151 12.62 15.98 0.72
C ILE A 151 11.66 15.28 -0.24
N LEU A 152 11.65 15.71 -1.51
CA LEU A 152 10.76 15.14 -2.52
C LEU A 152 11.05 13.66 -2.77
N TYR A 153 12.31 13.32 -3.02
CA TYR A 153 12.77 11.96 -3.25
C TYR A 153 12.42 11.06 -2.08
N TYR A 154 12.68 11.48 -0.85
CA TYR A 154 12.37 10.70 0.34
C TYR A 154 10.86 10.43 0.49
N ASN A 155 10.01 11.43 0.29
CA ASN A 155 8.56 11.26 0.34
C ASN A 155 8.05 10.33 -0.77
N LEU A 156 8.55 10.49 -2.00
CA LEU A 156 8.12 9.67 -3.14
C LEU A 156 8.67 8.25 -3.07
N SER A 157 9.95 8.06 -2.75
CA SER A 157 10.55 6.73 -2.62
C SER A 157 9.89 5.96 -1.50
N SER A 158 9.58 6.59 -0.37
CA SER A 158 8.80 5.93 0.69
C SER A 158 7.41 5.53 0.21
N ALA A 159 6.74 6.37 -0.57
CA ALA A 159 5.44 6.04 -1.11
C ALA A 159 5.50 4.84 -2.08
N PHE A 160 6.49 4.82 -2.98
CA PHE A 160 6.68 3.74 -3.94
C PHE A 160 7.10 2.42 -3.27
N ILE A 161 8.07 2.46 -2.36
CA ILE A 161 8.53 1.28 -1.61
C ILE A 161 7.36 0.67 -0.84
N ILE A 162 6.55 1.47 -0.13
CA ILE A 162 5.39 0.96 0.61
C ILE A 162 4.38 0.30 -0.35
N ILE A 163 4.11 0.92 -1.50
CA ILE A 163 3.16 0.36 -2.46
C ILE A 163 3.68 -0.94 -3.10
N GLU A 164 4.99 -1.08 -3.29
CA GLU A 164 5.64 -2.27 -3.84
C GLU A 164 5.77 -3.40 -2.79
N GLU A 165 6.19 -3.07 -1.57
CA GLU A 165 6.28 -3.99 -0.41
C GLU A 165 4.91 -4.47 0.09
N MET A 166 3.83 -3.70 -0.12
CA MET A 166 2.46 -4.18 0.14
C MET A 166 2.09 -5.41 -0.72
N TYR A 167 2.84 -5.71 -1.78
CA TYR A 167 2.61 -6.84 -2.68
C TYR A 167 3.71 -7.92 -2.66
N GLU A 168 4.94 -7.57 -2.29
CA GLU A 168 6.04 -8.53 -2.12
C GLU A 168 6.55 -8.49 -0.67
N HIS A 169 6.45 -9.62 0.05
CA HIS A 169 6.87 -9.73 1.45
C HIS A 169 8.34 -9.28 1.61
N GLY A 170 8.57 -8.18 2.34
CA GLY A 170 9.92 -7.68 2.58
C GLY A 170 9.97 -6.66 3.71
N GLU A 171 10.98 -6.79 4.57
CA GLU A 171 11.22 -5.96 5.74
C GLU A 171 11.38 -4.47 5.40
N ILE A 172 10.75 -3.61 6.19
CA ILE A 172 10.88 -2.16 6.05
C ILE A 172 12.33 -1.76 6.35
N MET A 173 13.02 -1.24 5.34
CA MET A 173 14.31 -0.56 5.53
C MET A 173 14.08 0.74 6.33
N VAL A 174 14.23 0.67 7.65
CA VAL A 174 14.25 1.83 8.55
C VAL A 174 15.53 2.62 8.25
N THR A 175 15.40 3.66 7.43
CA THR A 175 16.52 4.55 7.14
C THR A 175 16.51 5.75 8.08
N ASP A 176 17.64 5.98 8.75
CA ASP A 176 17.85 7.15 9.61
C ASP A 176 17.70 8.45 8.80
N VAL A 177 16.62 9.18 9.06
CA VAL A 177 16.29 10.47 8.41
C VAL A 177 17.45 11.47 8.53
N ASN A 178 18.23 11.42 9.62
CA ASN A 178 19.39 12.31 9.81
C ASN A 178 20.51 12.02 8.80
N ARG A 179 20.68 10.75 8.40
CA ARG A 179 21.67 10.35 7.40
C ARG A 179 21.32 10.91 6.03
N TRP A 180 20.02 10.89 5.69
CA TRP A 180 19.49 11.45 4.44
C TRP A 180 19.70 12.96 4.35
N PHE A 181 19.48 13.71 5.43
CA PHE A 181 19.65 15.17 5.47
C PHE A 181 21.03 15.63 5.94
N SER A 182 22.08 14.94 5.46
CA SER A 182 23.46 15.38 5.61
C SER A 182 23.94 16.22 4.40
N LEU A 183 24.67 17.30 4.69
CA LEU A 183 25.44 18.09 3.73
C LEU A 183 26.91 17.89 4.04
N PHE A 184 27.65 17.27 3.11
CA PHE A 184 29.07 16.95 3.32
C PHE A 184 29.33 16.20 4.65
N GLY A 185 28.42 15.31 5.06
CA GLY A 185 28.50 14.56 6.31
C GLY A 185 27.99 15.29 7.57
N GLN A 186 27.58 16.56 7.47
CA GLN A 186 27.05 17.34 8.59
C GLN A 186 25.51 17.33 8.60
N LYS A 187 24.91 17.16 9.78
CA LYS A 187 23.44 17.14 9.96
C LYS A 187 22.84 18.55 9.79
N VAL A 188 21.76 18.66 9.02
CA VAL A 188 21.00 19.92 8.85
C VAL A 188 19.86 20.01 9.87
N PRO A 189 19.67 21.16 10.56
CA PRO A 189 18.56 21.34 11.50
C PRO A 189 17.19 21.17 10.83
N PHE A 190 16.32 20.37 11.42
CA PHE A 190 15.00 20.05 10.87
C PHE A 190 14.04 21.23 10.75
N THR A 191 14.13 22.21 11.65
CA THR A 191 13.32 23.44 11.60
C THR A 191 13.59 24.28 10.34
N TRP A 192 14.64 23.97 9.60
CA TRP A 192 15.03 24.65 8.36
C TRP A 192 14.58 23.86 7.12
N LEU A 193 13.91 22.72 7.28
CA LEU A 193 13.51 21.88 6.15
C LEU A 193 12.02 22.07 5.84
N HIS A 194 11.72 22.99 4.92
CA HIS A 194 10.40 23.06 4.28
C HIS A 194 10.53 23.12 2.77
N PHE A 195 9.85 22.19 2.10
CA PHE A 195 9.91 22.05 0.65
C PHE A 195 9.60 23.36 -0.10
N GLY A 196 8.58 24.11 0.36
CA GLY A 196 8.08 25.30 -0.34
C GLY A 196 9.08 26.45 -0.42
N TRP A 197 9.63 26.90 0.71
CA TRP A 197 10.57 28.02 0.67
C TRP A 197 11.95 27.60 0.17
N LEU A 198 12.40 26.36 0.43
CA LEU A 198 13.64 25.83 -0.15
C LEU A 198 13.59 25.87 -1.67
N THR A 199 12.48 25.41 -2.25
CA THR A 199 12.26 25.43 -3.70
C THR A 199 12.10 26.87 -4.21
N GLY A 200 11.24 27.66 -3.57
CA GLY A 200 10.96 29.04 -3.98
C GLY A 200 12.20 29.94 -3.94
N LEU A 201 12.91 29.98 -2.81
CA LEU A 201 14.13 30.77 -2.66
C LEU A 201 15.25 30.23 -3.55
N GLY A 202 15.38 28.90 -3.68
CA GLY A 202 16.32 28.27 -4.60
C GLY A 202 16.13 28.74 -6.04
N LEU A 203 14.90 28.69 -6.55
CA LEU A 203 14.57 29.15 -7.90
C LEU A 203 14.76 30.66 -8.07
N LEU A 204 14.41 31.48 -7.07
CA LEU A 204 14.65 32.93 -7.10
C LEU A 204 16.14 33.26 -7.18
N LEU A 205 16.98 32.55 -6.42
CA LEU A 205 18.44 32.71 -6.48
C LEU A 205 19.01 32.28 -7.83
N LEU A 206 18.50 31.20 -8.42
CA LEU A 206 18.92 30.78 -9.77
C LEU A 206 18.46 31.77 -10.85
N LEU A 207 17.28 32.37 -10.70
CA LEU A 207 16.82 33.44 -11.59
C LEU A 207 17.69 34.69 -11.43
N ALA A 208 18.02 35.08 -10.20
CA ALA A 208 18.94 36.18 -9.93
C ALA A 208 20.32 35.91 -10.53
N ALA A 209 20.86 34.71 -10.37
CA ALA A 209 22.11 34.28 -10.98
C ALA A 209 22.06 34.37 -12.52
N TYR A 210 20.97 33.93 -13.14
CA TYR A 210 20.78 34.00 -14.58
C TYR A 210 20.82 35.46 -15.09
N LEU A 211 20.19 36.39 -14.37
CA LEU A 211 20.23 37.82 -14.69
C LEU A 211 21.59 38.47 -14.43
N LEU A 212 22.27 38.09 -13.33
CA LEU A 212 23.63 38.54 -13.01
C LEU A 212 24.64 38.05 -14.05
N TYR A 213 24.50 36.81 -14.52
CA TYR A 213 25.30 36.26 -15.60
C TYR A 213 25.09 37.03 -16.91
N ALA A 214 23.84 37.40 -17.23
CA ALA A 214 23.54 38.25 -18.38
C ALA A 214 24.17 39.64 -18.25
N LYS A 215 24.10 40.27 -17.06
CA LYS A 215 24.78 41.55 -16.78
C LYS A 215 26.28 41.46 -16.91
N MET A 216 26.89 40.40 -16.37
CA MET A 216 28.31 40.13 -16.51
C MET A 216 28.71 40.03 -18.00
N LEU A 217 27.95 39.28 -18.81
CA LEU A 217 28.22 39.17 -20.24
C LEU A 217 28.04 40.50 -20.99
N SER A 218 27.05 41.30 -20.63
CA SER A 218 26.83 42.66 -21.15
C SER A 218 28.07 43.55 -20.91
N GLU A 219 28.60 43.56 -19.69
CA GLU A 219 29.81 44.30 -19.35
C GLU A 219 31.07 43.75 -20.05
N LEU A 220 31.19 42.42 -20.19
CA LEU A 220 32.32 41.78 -20.86
C LEU A 220 32.39 42.12 -22.36
N THR A 221 31.23 42.17 -23.01
CA THR A 221 31.10 42.41 -24.46
C THR A 221 30.99 43.88 -24.84
N GLY A 222 30.62 44.75 -23.89
CA GLY A 222 30.31 46.15 -24.16
C GLY A 222 28.94 46.37 -24.82
N ASP A 223 28.16 45.31 -24.99
CA ASP A 223 26.81 45.37 -25.57
C ASP A 223 25.75 45.68 -24.49
N SER A 224 24.65 46.32 -24.90
CA SER A 224 23.51 46.56 -24.00
C SER A 224 22.89 45.25 -23.47
N LEU A 225 22.38 45.27 -22.24
CA LEU A 225 21.72 44.10 -21.63
C LEU A 225 20.57 43.56 -22.48
N ARG A 226 19.87 44.41 -23.25
CA ARG A 226 18.79 43.98 -24.17
C ARG A 226 19.29 43.00 -25.24
N LYS A 227 20.53 43.14 -25.73
CA LYS A 227 21.13 42.21 -26.71
C LYS A 227 21.39 40.82 -26.13
N MET A 228 21.47 40.70 -24.80
CA MET A 228 21.62 39.41 -24.11
C MET A 228 20.33 38.58 -24.16
N PHE A 229 19.19 39.21 -24.47
CA PHE A 229 17.86 38.59 -24.60
C PHE A 229 17.30 38.76 -26.02
N PRO A 230 17.92 38.15 -27.04
CA PRO A 230 17.40 38.18 -28.40
C PRO A 230 16.08 37.40 -28.50
N LYS A 231 15.34 37.59 -29.61
CA LYS A 231 14.04 36.94 -29.84
C LYS A 231 14.03 35.43 -29.50
N PRO A 232 15.01 34.60 -29.90
CA PRO A 232 15.00 33.17 -29.56
C PRO A 232 15.04 32.89 -28.04
N VAL A 233 15.75 33.71 -27.26
CA VAL A 233 15.80 33.57 -25.79
C VAL A 233 14.44 33.92 -25.18
N LEU A 234 13.84 35.02 -25.63
CA LEU A 234 12.52 35.44 -25.16
C LEU A 234 11.43 34.44 -25.53
N CYS A 235 11.49 33.87 -26.75
CA CYS A 235 10.58 32.80 -27.16
C CYS A 235 10.69 31.58 -26.24
N LEU A 236 11.89 31.13 -25.88
CA LEU A 236 12.06 29.98 -24.96
C LEU A 236 11.49 30.24 -23.57
N ILE A 237 11.74 31.43 -23.01
CA ILE A 237 11.18 31.83 -21.71
C ILE A 237 9.65 31.90 -21.80
N GLY A 238 9.11 32.48 -22.88
CA GLY A 238 7.67 32.53 -23.15
C GLY A 238 7.04 31.15 -23.31
N SER A 239 7.70 30.22 -24.01
CA SER A 239 7.25 28.83 -24.14
C SER A 239 7.24 28.12 -22.79
N THR A 240 8.24 28.33 -21.94
CA THR A 240 8.27 27.78 -20.58
C THR A 240 7.08 28.27 -19.75
N ALA A 241 6.84 29.58 -19.75
CA ALA A 241 5.70 30.17 -19.04
C ALA A 241 4.36 29.63 -19.58
N THR A 242 4.23 29.53 -20.90
CA THR A 242 3.03 28.98 -21.57
C THR A 242 2.79 27.52 -21.19
N CYS A 243 3.82 26.68 -21.22
CA CYS A 243 3.72 25.29 -20.77
C CYS A 243 3.32 25.21 -19.29
N HIS A 244 3.94 26.01 -18.41
CA HIS A 244 3.61 26.00 -16.99
C HIS A 244 2.15 26.40 -16.73
N LEU A 245 1.65 27.44 -17.40
CA LEU A 245 0.23 27.85 -17.34
C LEU A 245 -0.72 26.79 -17.91
N LEU A 246 -0.34 26.13 -19.01
CA LEU A 246 -1.11 25.02 -19.58
C LEU A 246 -1.29 23.90 -18.54
N PHE A 247 -0.24 23.51 -17.82
CA PHE A 247 -0.36 22.47 -16.80
C PHE A 247 -1.22 22.90 -15.61
N PHE A 248 -1.23 24.18 -15.23
CA PHE A 248 -2.21 24.67 -14.24
C PHE A 248 -3.66 24.55 -14.73
N LEU A 249 -3.91 24.85 -16.01
CA LEU A 249 -5.24 24.65 -16.61
C LEU A 249 -5.63 23.16 -16.59
N LEU A 250 -4.71 22.28 -17.00
CA LEU A 250 -4.92 20.83 -17.01
C LEU A 250 -5.14 20.27 -15.59
N MET A 251 -4.43 20.79 -14.59
CA MET A 251 -4.69 20.48 -13.18
C MET A 251 -6.12 20.87 -12.78
N GLY A 252 -6.58 22.08 -13.15
CA GLY A 252 -7.94 22.54 -12.87
C GLY A 252 -8.99 21.62 -13.50
N ILE A 253 -8.80 21.22 -14.75
CA ILE A 253 -9.68 20.28 -15.46
C ILE A 253 -9.70 18.93 -14.74
N ALA A 254 -8.54 18.38 -14.39
CA ALA A 254 -8.43 17.10 -13.69
C ALA A 254 -9.07 17.15 -12.29
N ALA A 255 -8.94 18.27 -11.58
CA ALA A 255 -9.57 18.47 -10.28
C ALA A 255 -11.11 18.48 -10.38
N ILE A 256 -11.67 19.13 -11.41
CA ILE A 256 -13.11 19.11 -11.70
C ILE A 256 -13.58 17.69 -12.03
N GLN A 257 -12.83 16.95 -12.84
CA GLN A 257 -13.13 15.55 -13.16
C GLN A 257 -13.09 14.67 -11.89
N GLY A 258 -12.09 14.86 -11.03
CA GLY A 258 -11.99 14.14 -9.76
C GLY A 258 -13.14 14.48 -8.80
N GLU A 259 -13.60 15.73 -8.77
CA GLU A 259 -14.79 16.12 -8.00
C GLU A 259 -16.06 15.46 -8.56
N SER A 260 -16.22 15.41 -9.88
CA SER A 260 -17.33 14.69 -10.51
C SER A 260 -17.32 13.20 -10.18
N GLY A 261 -16.15 12.55 -10.19
CA GLY A 261 -16.00 11.16 -9.75
C GLY A 261 -16.40 10.96 -8.28
N ARG A 262 -15.94 11.83 -7.38
CA ARG A 262 -16.32 11.79 -5.96
C ARG A 262 -17.83 11.95 -5.75
N ARG A 263 -18.49 12.81 -6.53
CA ARG A 263 -19.96 12.98 -6.49
C ARG A 263 -20.71 11.74 -6.97
N LYS A 264 -20.25 11.06 -8.03
CA LYS A 264 -20.88 9.79 -8.45
C LYS A 264 -20.81 8.72 -7.36
N ILE A 265 -19.67 8.64 -6.66
CA ILE A 265 -19.53 7.78 -5.49
C ILE A 265 -20.49 8.24 -4.38
N GLN A 266 -20.59 9.54 -4.11
CA GLN A 266 -21.57 10.06 -3.16
C GLN A 266 -23.00 9.65 -3.50
N ASP A 267 -23.44 9.80 -4.75
CA ASP A 267 -24.79 9.42 -5.18
C ASP A 267 -25.04 7.92 -5.00
N ARG A 268 -24.01 7.09 -5.24
CA ARG A 268 -24.09 5.62 -5.13
C ARG A 268 -24.14 5.11 -3.68
N PHE A 269 -23.32 5.70 -2.81
CA PHE A 269 -23.15 5.24 -1.43
C PHE A 269 -23.92 6.10 -0.40
N GLY A 270 -24.52 7.21 -0.84
CA GLY A 270 -25.19 8.19 0.00
C GLY A 270 -24.24 9.02 0.87
N ARG A 271 -22.92 8.91 0.68
CA ARG A 271 -21.89 9.53 1.51
C ARG A 271 -20.70 9.95 0.66
N TYR A 272 -20.15 11.12 0.95
CA TYR A 272 -19.00 11.63 0.23
C TYR A 272 -17.72 10.86 0.61
N PRO A 273 -16.90 10.38 -0.35
CA PRO A 273 -15.74 9.53 -0.07
C PRO A 273 -14.63 10.31 0.67
N SER A 274 -14.77 10.37 1.99
CA SER A 274 -14.00 11.18 2.93
C SER A 274 -13.85 10.47 4.28
N ALA A 275 -12.93 10.95 5.10
CA ALA A 275 -12.76 10.44 6.46
C ALA A 275 -14.02 10.64 7.30
N GLU A 276 -14.73 11.77 7.14
CA GLU A 276 -16.01 12.02 7.83
C GLU A 276 -17.07 10.99 7.41
N GLY A 277 -17.24 10.77 6.10
CA GLY A 277 -18.19 9.78 5.60
C GLY A 277 -17.85 8.35 6.03
N MET A 278 -16.56 8.02 6.20
CA MET A 278 -16.12 6.73 6.73
C MET A 278 -16.38 6.59 8.24
N ASN A 279 -16.17 7.66 9.02
CA ASN A 279 -16.56 7.70 10.44
C ASN A 279 -18.06 7.44 10.62
N GLU A 280 -18.90 8.09 9.82
CA GLU A 280 -20.34 7.87 9.85
C GLU A 280 -20.73 6.42 9.53
N LEU A 281 -20.08 5.81 8.53
CA LEU A 281 -20.32 4.43 8.14
C LEU A 281 -19.88 3.44 9.23
N TYR A 282 -18.66 3.60 9.75
CA TYR A 282 -18.07 2.66 10.70
C TYR A 282 -18.78 2.66 12.06
N PHE A 283 -19.04 3.85 12.61
CA PHE A 283 -19.68 3.95 13.92
C PHE A 283 -21.18 3.71 13.82
N ALA A 284 -21.85 4.13 12.74
CA ALA A 284 -23.29 3.95 12.54
C ALA A 284 -24.14 4.32 13.78
N GLY A 285 -23.74 5.38 14.51
CA GLY A 285 -24.38 5.83 15.76
C GLY A 285 -24.01 5.03 17.03
N GLN A 286 -23.24 3.96 16.91
CA GLN A 286 -22.72 3.19 18.04
C GLN A 286 -21.54 3.92 18.70
N LYS A 287 -21.48 3.86 20.04
CA LYS A 287 -20.39 4.45 20.80
C LYS A 287 -19.21 3.47 20.89
N PRO A 288 -17.98 3.94 20.67
CA PRO A 288 -16.82 3.12 20.95
C PRO A 288 -16.61 2.96 22.46
N ASP A 289 -15.95 1.88 22.85
CA ASP A 289 -15.52 1.66 24.23
C ASP A 289 -14.03 1.30 24.24
N LYS A 290 -13.20 2.33 24.49
CA LYS A 290 -11.75 2.15 24.59
C LYS A 290 -11.36 1.21 25.73
N ALA A 291 -12.06 1.20 26.86
CA ALA A 291 -11.72 0.35 27.99
C ALA A 291 -12.02 -1.13 27.72
N PHE A 292 -13.11 -1.42 26.98
CA PHE A 292 -13.38 -2.76 26.48
C PHE A 292 -12.26 -3.24 25.57
N TRP A 293 -11.87 -2.45 24.58
CA TRP A 293 -10.86 -2.84 23.61
C TRP A 293 -9.44 -2.81 24.16
N ASP A 294 -9.12 -1.91 25.08
CA ASP A 294 -7.89 -1.97 25.87
C ASP A 294 -7.88 -3.31 26.65
N TYR A 295 -8.97 -3.73 27.27
CA TYR A 295 -9.00 -5.06 27.92
C TYR A 295 -8.94 -6.23 26.92
N PHE A 296 -9.57 -6.11 25.75
CA PHE A 296 -9.60 -7.16 24.74
C PHE A 296 -8.26 -7.29 23.99
N CYS A 297 -7.58 -6.16 23.77
CA CYS A 297 -6.30 -6.05 23.05
C CYS A 297 -5.09 -6.09 24.00
N MET A 298 -5.08 -5.38 25.14
CA MET A 298 -4.10 -5.53 26.25
C MET A 298 -4.32 -6.80 27.05
N GLY A 299 -5.51 -7.39 26.97
CA GLY A 299 -5.72 -8.83 27.08
C GLY A 299 -5.06 -9.54 25.92
N ARG A 300 -3.77 -9.25 25.73
CA ARG A 300 -2.78 -10.11 25.13
C ARG A 300 -2.80 -11.38 25.97
N PHE A 301 -3.77 -12.26 25.72
CA PHE A 301 -3.91 -13.55 26.41
C PHE A 301 -2.63 -14.40 26.30
N LEU A 302 -1.62 -13.95 25.52
CA LEU A 302 -0.25 -14.48 25.43
C LEU A 302 0.89 -13.44 25.20
N ASP A 303 0.67 -12.13 25.17
CA ASP A 303 1.61 -11.22 24.48
C ASP A 303 2.14 -10.02 25.33
N ASP A 304 1.80 -9.91 26.63
CA ASP A 304 2.52 -9.02 27.58
C ASP A 304 3.44 -9.82 28.52
N ASN A 305 4.53 -10.37 27.94
CA ASN A 305 5.86 -10.57 28.56
C ASN A 305 6.84 -11.38 27.65
N GLY A 306 6.87 -11.13 26.34
CA GLY A 306 7.99 -11.56 25.49
C GLY A 306 7.82 -12.83 24.66
N ILE A 307 6.61 -13.14 24.16
CA ILE A 307 6.40 -14.21 23.15
C ILE A 307 6.30 -13.63 21.73
N SER A 308 7.08 -12.60 21.43
CA SER A 308 7.75 -12.51 20.11
C SER A 308 9.15 -13.16 20.14
N LYS A 309 9.49 -13.81 21.26
CA LYS A 309 10.43 -14.92 21.31
C LYS A 309 9.81 -16.07 22.09
N PRO A 310 9.29 -17.12 21.42
CA PRO A 310 8.84 -18.31 22.15
C PRO A 310 9.97 -18.89 23.00
N PRO A 311 9.75 -19.20 24.28
CA PRO A 311 10.48 -20.26 24.94
C PRO A 311 9.98 -21.59 24.38
N GLU A 312 10.87 -22.39 23.80
CA GLU A 312 10.61 -23.71 23.21
C GLU A 312 9.86 -23.70 21.85
N GLU A 313 10.47 -24.33 20.83
CA GLU A 313 10.00 -24.39 19.43
C GLU A 313 8.60 -25.01 19.26
N LYS A 314 8.06 -25.71 20.27
CA LYS A 314 6.77 -26.39 20.20
C LYS A 314 5.56 -25.47 20.41
N GLU A 315 5.65 -24.39 21.20
CA GLU A 315 4.48 -23.53 21.48
C GLU A 315 4.01 -22.73 20.25
N VAL A 316 4.93 -22.27 19.38
CA VAL A 316 4.55 -21.54 18.15
C VAL A 316 3.84 -22.44 17.14
N VAL A 317 4.25 -23.71 17.06
CA VAL A 317 3.66 -24.66 16.11
C VAL A 317 2.25 -25.08 16.55
N LEU A 318 1.96 -24.99 17.86
CA LEU A 318 0.60 -25.14 18.39
C LEU A 318 -0.34 -24.03 17.91
N ASP A 319 0.12 -22.79 17.74
CA ASP A 319 -0.70 -21.69 17.19
C ASP A 319 -0.98 -21.84 15.69
N GLU A 320 -0.07 -22.46 14.94
CA GLU A 320 -0.27 -22.74 13.52
C GLU A 320 -1.26 -23.89 13.30
N ILE A 321 -1.14 -24.98 14.05
CA ILE A 321 -1.98 -26.18 13.88
C ILE A 321 -3.46 -25.92 14.24
N ILE A 322 -3.74 -25.00 15.17
CA ILE A 322 -5.10 -24.65 15.59
C ILE A 322 -5.89 -23.87 14.53
N THR A 323 -5.23 -23.37 13.48
CA THR A 323 -5.92 -22.70 12.38
C THR A 323 -6.68 -23.70 11.49
N HIS A 324 -6.25 -24.96 11.45
CA HIS A 324 -6.80 -25.99 10.57
C HIS A 324 -8.00 -26.75 11.15
N ARG A 325 -8.93 -27.21 10.30
CA ARG A 325 -10.18 -27.88 10.72
C ARG A 325 -9.96 -29.31 11.23
N PHE A 326 -9.13 -30.10 10.55
CA PHE A 326 -8.81 -31.47 10.92
C PHE A 326 -7.38 -31.51 11.46
N SER A 327 -7.27 -31.52 12.79
CA SER A 327 -5.96 -31.54 13.47
C SER A 327 -5.85 -32.78 14.34
N GLU A 328 -4.69 -33.44 14.29
CA GLU A 328 -4.33 -34.57 15.16
C GLU A 328 -3.34 -34.07 16.22
N LEU A 329 -3.78 -34.09 17.48
CA LEU A 329 -2.98 -33.69 18.63
C LEU A 329 -2.57 -34.89 19.47
N THR A 330 -1.32 -34.93 19.90
CA THR A 330 -0.81 -35.90 20.87
C THR A 330 -1.38 -35.65 22.27
N GLY A 331 -1.29 -36.63 23.16
CA GLY A 331 -1.74 -36.47 24.55
C GLY A 331 -0.98 -35.37 25.30
N GLU A 332 0.30 -35.16 24.97
CA GLU A 332 1.11 -34.08 25.52
C GLU A 332 0.60 -32.70 25.07
N GLU A 333 0.34 -32.54 23.76
CA GLU A 333 -0.18 -31.29 23.19
C GLU A 333 -1.57 -30.94 23.75
N LYS A 334 -2.46 -31.93 23.85
CA LYS A 334 -3.77 -31.77 24.50
C LYS A 334 -3.64 -31.30 25.95
N ARG A 335 -2.65 -31.83 26.69
CA ARG A 335 -2.38 -31.40 28.07
C ARG A 335 -1.89 -29.94 28.13
N ILE A 336 -0.98 -29.54 27.25
CA ILE A 336 -0.50 -28.14 27.16
C ILE A 336 -1.67 -27.18 26.93
N PHE A 337 -2.58 -27.52 26.01
CA PHE A 337 -3.80 -26.73 25.79
C PHE A 337 -4.69 -26.68 27.03
N SER A 338 -4.96 -27.82 27.67
CA SER A 338 -5.76 -27.90 28.89
C SER A 338 -5.19 -27.06 30.04
N ASP A 339 -3.89 -27.14 30.26
CA ASP A 339 -3.18 -26.37 31.29
C ASP A 339 -3.28 -24.87 30.99
N THR A 340 -3.20 -24.49 29.71
CA THR A 340 -3.35 -23.11 29.26
C THR A 340 -4.77 -22.58 29.47
N ILE A 341 -5.83 -23.34 29.14
CA ILE A 341 -7.22 -22.96 29.48
C ILE A 341 -7.34 -22.72 30.99
N THR A 342 -6.80 -23.65 31.77
CA THR A 342 -6.92 -23.63 33.23
C THR A 342 -6.27 -22.37 33.81
N LYS A 343 -5.05 -22.05 33.36
CA LYS A 343 -4.34 -20.82 33.75
C LYS A 343 -5.13 -19.56 33.37
N LEU A 344 -5.77 -19.55 32.20
CA LEU A 344 -6.51 -18.39 31.68
C LEU A 344 -7.97 -18.30 32.15
N SER A 345 -8.49 -19.31 32.84
CA SER A 345 -9.92 -19.45 33.21
C SER A 345 -10.52 -18.19 33.84
N SER A 346 -9.82 -17.54 34.78
CA SER A 346 -10.30 -16.33 35.44
C SER A 346 -10.41 -15.12 34.50
N SER A 347 -9.47 -14.97 33.57
CA SER A 347 -9.46 -13.92 32.54
C SER A 347 -10.52 -14.19 31.48
N LEU A 348 -10.69 -15.45 31.07
CA LEU A 348 -11.75 -15.87 30.15
C LEU A 348 -13.14 -15.58 30.74
N MET A 349 -13.36 -15.88 32.02
CA MET A 349 -14.63 -15.59 32.68
C MET A 349 -14.94 -14.09 32.75
N LYS A 350 -13.93 -13.25 32.97
CA LYS A 350 -14.07 -11.79 32.93
C LYS A 350 -14.40 -11.30 31.52
N LEU A 351 -13.73 -11.84 30.50
CA LEU A 351 -14.02 -11.54 29.11
C LEU A 351 -15.46 -11.93 28.75
N ASP A 352 -15.88 -13.13 29.13
CA ASP A 352 -17.25 -13.62 28.91
C ASP A 352 -18.28 -12.68 29.52
N ASN A 353 -18.02 -12.19 30.74
CA ASN A 353 -18.92 -11.24 31.39
C ASN A 353 -19.01 -9.90 30.65
N ARG A 354 -17.92 -9.42 30.05
CA ARG A 354 -17.93 -8.22 29.20
C ARG A 354 -18.68 -8.43 27.89
N LEU A 355 -18.56 -9.62 27.28
CA LEU A 355 -19.24 -9.99 26.03
C LEU A 355 -20.76 -10.18 26.18
N LYS A 356 -21.29 -10.27 27.41
CA LYS A 356 -22.73 -10.40 27.66
C LYS A 356 -23.55 -9.25 27.07
N ASN A 357 -23.02 -8.03 27.14
CA ASN A 357 -23.72 -6.82 26.69
C ASN A 357 -23.47 -6.47 25.21
N GLY A 358 -22.88 -7.39 24.45
CA GLY A 358 -22.46 -7.17 23.06
C GLY A 358 -21.01 -6.68 22.95
N ILE A 359 -20.54 -6.51 21.72
CA ILE A 359 -19.19 -6.07 21.40
C ILE A 359 -19.29 -4.60 20.92
N PRO A 360 -18.72 -3.62 21.65
CA PRO A 360 -18.75 -2.21 21.25
C PRO A 360 -17.81 -1.95 20.07
N LYS A 361 -18.01 -0.84 19.34
CA LYS A 361 -17.11 -0.44 18.25
C LYS A 361 -15.70 -0.13 18.75
N PHE A 362 -14.68 -0.45 17.95
CA PHE A 362 -13.31 -0.05 18.26
C PHE A 362 -13.16 1.47 18.10
N PRO A 363 -12.43 2.18 18.99
CA PRO A 363 -12.21 3.62 18.88
C PRO A 363 -11.21 3.97 17.75
N LEU A 364 -11.60 3.77 16.49
CA LEU A 364 -10.80 4.16 15.33
C LEU A 364 -10.75 5.68 15.20
N GLU A 365 -9.54 6.21 15.00
CA GLU A 365 -9.32 7.62 14.66
C GLU A 365 -9.08 7.77 13.16
N MET A 366 -10.17 7.92 12.39
CA MET A 366 -10.10 8.15 10.95
C MET A 366 -9.96 9.64 10.66
N LYS A 367 -8.84 10.02 10.05
CA LYS A 367 -8.50 11.41 9.72
C LYS A 367 -8.15 11.54 8.23
N THR A 368 -8.54 12.66 7.67
CA THR A 368 -8.14 13.08 6.33
C THR A 368 -6.62 13.14 6.20
N ASP A 369 -6.09 12.74 5.05
CA ASP A 369 -4.69 12.49 4.74
C ASP A 369 -4.08 11.26 5.46
N LYS A 370 -4.84 10.55 6.32
CA LYS A 370 -4.37 9.39 7.11
C LYS A 370 -5.25 8.15 6.95
N MET A 371 -6.15 8.11 5.96
CA MET A 371 -7.09 7.00 5.83
C MET A 371 -6.37 5.68 5.61
N LEU A 372 -5.41 5.66 4.69
CA LEU A 372 -4.59 4.47 4.45
C LEU A 372 -3.72 4.14 5.68
N ALA A 373 -3.24 5.14 6.44
CA ALA A 373 -2.40 4.92 7.63
C ALA A 373 -3.18 4.61 8.92
N THR A 374 -4.51 4.50 8.86
CA THR A 374 -5.33 4.22 10.04
C THR A 374 -5.01 2.84 10.58
N GLN A 375 -4.58 2.77 11.84
CA GLN A 375 -4.25 1.51 12.51
C GLN A 375 -5.53 0.81 12.95
N ILE A 376 -5.64 -0.48 12.59
CA ILE A 376 -6.83 -1.30 12.84
C ILE A 376 -6.46 -2.57 13.63
N PRO A 377 -5.85 -2.44 14.83
CA PRO A 377 -5.25 -3.57 15.54
C PRO A 377 -6.29 -4.58 16.06
N HIS A 378 -7.53 -4.14 16.28
CA HIS A 378 -8.59 -5.01 16.80
C HIS A 378 -8.92 -6.18 15.89
N LEU A 379 -8.73 -6.04 14.58
CA LEU A 379 -8.97 -7.12 13.62
C LEU A 379 -8.07 -8.33 13.90
N ASN A 380 -6.80 -8.10 14.26
CA ASN A 380 -5.92 -9.21 14.62
C ASN A 380 -6.40 -9.87 15.92
N SER A 381 -6.78 -9.08 16.93
CA SER A 381 -7.33 -9.60 18.19
C SER A 381 -8.60 -10.43 17.98
N MET A 382 -9.52 -9.97 17.12
CA MET A 382 -10.73 -10.72 16.75
C MET A 382 -10.39 -12.08 16.13
N ARG A 383 -9.44 -12.09 15.18
CA ARG A 383 -9.01 -13.32 14.50
C ARG A 383 -8.38 -14.32 15.47
N VAL A 384 -7.41 -13.86 16.28
CA VAL A 384 -6.75 -14.67 17.31
C VAL A 384 -7.77 -15.23 18.29
N PHE A 385 -8.72 -14.40 18.72
CA PHE A 385 -9.80 -14.84 19.59
C PHE A 385 -10.65 -15.96 18.97
N CYS A 386 -11.02 -15.86 17.69
CA CYS A 386 -11.76 -16.94 17.02
C CYS A 386 -10.94 -18.24 16.95
N TYR A 387 -9.65 -18.19 16.60
CA TYR A 387 -8.79 -19.38 16.66
C TYR A 387 -8.79 -19.98 18.07
N GLN A 388 -8.78 -19.14 19.10
CA GLN A 388 -8.85 -19.62 20.48
C GLN A 388 -10.16 -20.35 20.80
N THR A 389 -11.29 -19.82 20.31
CA THR A 389 -12.58 -20.48 20.52
C THR A 389 -12.65 -21.85 19.85
N LYS A 390 -12.04 -22.03 18.68
CA LYS A 390 -12.04 -23.30 17.95
C LYS A 390 -11.47 -24.45 18.79
N TRP A 391 -10.28 -24.26 19.36
CA TRP A 391 -9.64 -25.32 20.14
C TRP A 391 -10.28 -25.50 21.52
N ARG A 392 -10.80 -24.43 22.14
CA ARG A 392 -11.58 -24.56 23.37
C ARG A 392 -12.81 -25.41 23.14
N THR A 393 -13.47 -25.29 21.98
CA THR A 393 -14.57 -26.17 21.59
C THR A 393 -14.07 -27.60 21.45
N TYR A 394 -12.96 -27.83 20.73
CA TYR A 394 -12.36 -29.16 20.63
C TYR A 394 -12.13 -29.80 22.01
N MET A 395 -11.50 -29.08 22.94
CA MET A 395 -11.26 -29.57 24.31
C MET A 395 -12.55 -29.83 25.08
N ALA A 396 -13.56 -28.97 24.94
CA ALA A 396 -14.86 -29.18 25.56
C ALA A 396 -15.58 -30.42 25.00
N LEU A 397 -15.47 -30.67 23.69
CA LEU A 397 -16.05 -31.85 23.04
C LEU A 397 -15.34 -33.15 23.45
N GLU A 398 -14.00 -33.13 23.57
CA GLU A 398 -13.22 -34.27 24.07
C GLU A 398 -13.54 -34.59 25.54
N ALA A 399 -13.83 -33.57 26.35
CA ALA A 399 -14.25 -33.73 27.73
C ALA A 399 -15.77 -34.00 27.89
N GLU A 400 -16.50 -34.18 26.78
CA GLU A 400 -17.97 -34.32 26.75
C GLU A 400 -18.74 -33.20 27.47
N ASN A 401 -18.12 -32.02 27.62
CA ASN A 401 -18.69 -30.86 28.29
C ASN A 401 -19.57 -30.05 27.33
N LYS A 402 -20.80 -30.53 27.16
CA LYS A 402 -21.81 -29.92 26.27
C LYS A 402 -22.12 -28.46 26.60
N GLN A 403 -22.16 -28.10 27.88
CA GLN A 403 -22.46 -26.72 28.30
C GLN A 403 -21.37 -25.75 27.84
N GLU A 404 -20.12 -26.13 28.01
CA GLU A 404 -18.98 -25.32 27.60
C GLU A 404 -18.87 -25.21 26.08
N ALA A 405 -19.08 -26.31 25.35
CA ALA A 405 -19.06 -26.31 23.88
C ALA A 405 -20.09 -25.34 23.29
N PHE A 406 -21.32 -25.34 23.81
CA PHE A 406 -22.36 -24.38 23.39
C PHE A 406 -22.06 -22.95 23.79
N ARG A 407 -21.51 -22.74 24.98
CA ARG A 407 -21.11 -21.41 25.44
C ARG A 407 -20.06 -20.80 24.51
N ILE A 408 -19.08 -21.59 24.10
CA ILE A 408 -18.02 -21.16 23.17
C ILE A 408 -18.62 -20.88 21.79
N LEU A 409 -19.48 -21.78 21.27
CA LEU A 409 -20.17 -21.56 19.99
C LEU A 409 -20.89 -20.21 19.95
N GLU A 410 -21.66 -19.89 21.00
CA GLU A 410 -22.41 -18.63 21.06
C GLU A 410 -21.48 -17.40 21.06
N ILE A 411 -20.32 -17.51 21.70
CA ILE A 411 -19.34 -16.42 21.73
C ILE A 411 -18.64 -16.26 20.38
N THR A 412 -18.25 -17.36 19.73
CA THR A 412 -17.70 -17.33 18.37
C THR A 412 -18.71 -16.73 17.39
N ARG A 413 -19.98 -17.12 17.52
CA ARG A 413 -21.10 -16.56 16.73
C ARG A 413 -21.23 -15.05 16.93
N LYS A 414 -21.22 -14.57 18.19
CA LYS A 414 -21.26 -13.12 18.49
C LYS A 414 -20.09 -12.36 17.87
N MET A 415 -18.88 -12.94 17.88
CA MET A 415 -17.70 -12.32 17.26
C MET A 415 -17.82 -12.25 15.74
N ALA A 416 -18.24 -13.34 15.08
CA ALA A 416 -18.50 -13.35 13.64
C ALA A 416 -19.57 -12.30 13.26
N ARG A 417 -20.66 -12.22 14.02
CA ARG A 417 -21.70 -11.21 13.79
C ARG A 417 -21.23 -9.76 13.99
N TYR A 418 -20.29 -9.51 14.89
CA TYR A 418 -19.70 -8.18 15.04
C TYR A 418 -18.91 -7.78 13.78
N GLY A 419 -18.21 -8.74 13.17
CA GLY A 419 -17.45 -8.56 11.94
C GLY A 419 -18.30 -8.09 10.76
N GLU A 420 -19.58 -8.47 10.69
CA GLU A 420 -20.51 -8.00 9.64
C GLU A 420 -20.59 -6.45 9.55
N GLY A 421 -20.32 -5.76 10.67
CA GLY A 421 -20.31 -4.29 10.74
C GLY A 421 -18.95 -3.64 10.47
N GLU A 422 -17.91 -4.41 10.17
CA GLU A 422 -16.58 -3.87 9.83
C GLU A 422 -16.58 -3.35 8.39
N ALA A 423 -16.31 -2.05 8.24
CA ALA A 423 -16.46 -1.39 6.95
C ALA A 423 -15.22 -1.50 6.04
N PHE A 424 -14.03 -1.71 6.60
CA PHE A 424 -12.78 -1.81 5.83
C PHE A 424 -12.68 -3.17 5.12
N ILE A 425 -12.09 -3.21 3.92
CA ILE A 425 -11.90 -4.47 3.17
C ILE A 425 -11.08 -5.50 3.95
N ILE A 426 -10.06 -5.05 4.67
CA ILE A 426 -9.25 -5.92 5.54
C ILE A 426 -10.08 -6.46 6.71
N GLY A 427 -11.04 -5.67 7.19
CA GLY A 427 -12.05 -6.09 8.17
C GLY A 427 -12.93 -7.20 7.62
N ALA A 428 -13.41 -7.07 6.37
CA ALA A 428 -14.18 -8.13 5.72
C ALA A 428 -13.38 -9.45 5.57
N PHE A 429 -12.06 -9.38 5.31
CA PHE A 429 -11.23 -10.60 5.28
C PHE A 429 -11.16 -11.29 6.63
N VAL A 430 -10.97 -10.52 7.70
CA VAL A 430 -10.97 -11.04 9.06
C VAL A 430 -12.34 -11.60 9.43
N ASP A 431 -13.42 -10.91 9.09
CA ASP A 431 -14.79 -11.36 9.32
C ASP A 431 -15.08 -12.71 8.66
N ILE A 432 -14.71 -12.86 7.38
CA ILE A 432 -14.86 -14.15 6.65
C ILE A 432 -14.06 -15.26 7.35
N THR A 433 -12.86 -14.97 7.86
CA THR A 433 -12.10 -15.93 8.66
C THR A 433 -12.82 -16.30 9.96
N CYS A 434 -13.35 -15.32 10.69
CA CYS A 434 -14.14 -15.55 11.90
C CYS A 434 -15.38 -16.41 11.63
N TYR A 435 -16.07 -16.17 10.51
CA TYR A 435 -17.19 -17.02 10.07
C TYR A 435 -16.75 -18.44 9.73
N ASN A 436 -15.67 -18.63 8.97
CA ASN A 436 -15.20 -19.98 8.65
C ASN A 436 -14.86 -20.78 9.92
N ILE A 437 -14.27 -20.13 10.93
CA ILE A 437 -14.01 -20.76 12.23
C ILE A 437 -15.31 -21.11 12.96
N TYR A 438 -16.32 -20.23 12.91
CA TYR A 438 -17.64 -20.52 13.46
C TYR A 438 -18.28 -21.74 12.78
N LEU A 439 -18.23 -21.82 11.44
CA LEU A 439 -18.78 -22.93 10.66
C LEU A 439 -18.03 -24.24 10.94
N ASP A 440 -16.69 -24.21 11.00
CA ASP A 440 -15.88 -25.34 11.44
C ASP A 440 -16.29 -25.88 12.82
N THR A 441 -16.65 -24.97 13.73
CA THR A 441 -17.11 -25.32 15.09
C THR A 441 -18.48 -26.00 15.07
N LEU A 442 -19.37 -25.57 14.15
CA LEU A 442 -20.68 -26.21 13.95
C LEU A 442 -20.54 -27.65 13.47
N GLU A 443 -19.66 -27.89 12.51
CA GLU A 443 -19.38 -29.23 12.00
C GLU A 443 -18.93 -30.17 13.12
N GLN A 444 -18.03 -29.72 14.01
CA GLN A 444 -17.57 -30.52 15.16
C GLN A 444 -18.72 -30.89 16.11
N LEU A 445 -19.68 -29.97 16.30
CA LEU A 445 -20.85 -30.22 17.13
C LEU A 445 -21.84 -31.18 16.48
N VAL A 446 -21.96 -31.15 15.15
CA VAL A 446 -22.75 -32.13 14.37
C VAL A 446 -22.13 -33.52 14.48
N GLU A 447 -20.81 -33.63 14.30
CA GLU A 447 -20.04 -34.88 14.44
C GLU A 447 -20.26 -35.54 15.80
N LYS A 448 -20.33 -34.73 16.87
CA LYS A 448 -20.57 -35.22 18.24
C LYS A 448 -22.06 -35.30 18.62
N HIS A 449 -22.97 -35.11 17.68
CA HIS A 449 -24.43 -35.16 17.88
C HIS A 449 -24.93 -34.27 19.03
N MET A 450 -24.28 -33.12 19.22
CA MET A 450 -24.57 -32.26 20.36
C MET A 450 -25.69 -31.26 20.09
N LEU A 451 -25.95 -30.87 18.84
CA LEU A 451 -26.94 -29.86 18.49
C LEU A 451 -28.38 -30.30 18.77
N THR A 452 -29.27 -29.36 19.09
CA THR A 452 -30.72 -29.60 19.17
C THR A 452 -31.43 -29.13 17.91
N ARG A 453 -32.65 -29.63 17.66
CA ARG A 453 -33.45 -29.26 16.49
C ARG A 453 -33.71 -27.76 16.43
N GLU A 454 -34.03 -27.15 17.56
CA GLU A 454 -34.31 -25.72 17.68
C GLU A 454 -33.08 -24.89 17.32
N LEU A 455 -31.90 -25.33 17.80
CA LEU A 455 -30.64 -24.67 17.51
C LEU A 455 -30.27 -24.79 16.02
N ILE A 456 -30.43 -25.97 15.43
CA ILE A 456 -30.21 -26.20 14.00
C ILE A 456 -31.10 -25.29 13.15
N GLN A 457 -32.39 -25.20 13.47
CA GLN A 457 -33.33 -24.34 12.75
C GLN A 457 -32.95 -22.86 12.88
N MET A 458 -32.60 -22.41 14.09
CA MET A 458 -32.17 -21.03 14.35
C MET A 458 -30.92 -20.67 13.52
N ILE A 459 -29.88 -21.51 13.55
CA ILE A 459 -28.63 -21.28 12.84
C ILE A 459 -28.85 -21.33 11.32
N SER A 460 -29.64 -22.29 10.82
CA SER A 460 -29.94 -22.37 9.38
C SER A 460 -30.63 -21.12 8.85
N GLN A 461 -31.56 -20.54 9.63
CA GLN A 461 -32.20 -19.26 9.30
C GLN A 461 -31.23 -18.08 9.38
N GLU A 462 -30.31 -18.08 10.35
CA GLU A 462 -29.29 -17.05 10.48
C GLU A 462 -28.32 -17.04 9.28
N LEU A 463 -27.86 -18.22 8.85
CA LEU A 463 -27.00 -18.38 7.67
C LEU A 463 -27.72 -17.96 6.38
N LEU A 464 -29.02 -18.25 6.26
CA LEU A 464 -29.84 -17.75 5.15
C LEU A 464 -29.96 -16.21 5.20
N ALA A 465 -30.08 -15.64 6.40
CA ALA A 465 -30.16 -14.20 6.57
C ALA A 465 -28.81 -13.50 6.31
N LEU A 466 -27.68 -14.14 6.62
CA LEU A 466 -26.32 -13.65 6.32
C LEU A 466 -26.16 -13.43 4.82
N GLU A 467 -26.61 -14.36 4.00
CA GLU A 467 -26.54 -14.24 2.54
C GLU A 467 -27.22 -12.95 2.03
N LYS A 468 -28.33 -12.55 2.65
CA LYS A 468 -29.04 -11.31 2.33
C LYS A 468 -28.31 -10.05 2.80
N ARG A 469 -27.41 -10.16 3.79
CA ARG A 469 -26.61 -9.05 4.34
C ARG A 469 -25.28 -8.85 3.60
N ILE A 470 -24.72 -9.91 2.99
CA ILE A 470 -23.45 -9.85 2.26
C ILE A 470 -23.38 -8.72 1.22
N PRO A 471 -24.41 -8.46 0.37
CA PRO A 471 -24.36 -7.33 -0.56
C PRO A 471 -24.12 -5.97 0.11
N GLN A 472 -24.64 -5.76 1.33
CA GLN A 472 -24.40 -4.54 2.09
C GLN A 472 -22.97 -4.50 2.67
N MET A 473 -22.41 -5.64 3.08
CA MET A 473 -21.02 -5.77 3.52
C MET A 473 -20.05 -5.45 2.38
N GLU A 474 -20.30 -5.99 1.18
CA GLU A 474 -19.57 -5.69 -0.05
C GLU A 474 -19.62 -4.20 -0.36
N LYS A 475 -20.81 -3.59 -0.28
CA LYS A 475 -21.00 -2.15 -0.51
C LYS A 475 -20.19 -1.31 0.48
N SER A 476 -20.18 -1.67 1.77
CA SER A 476 -19.38 -0.98 2.80
C SER A 476 -17.87 -1.12 2.53
N SER A 477 -17.41 -2.32 2.16
CA SER A 477 -16.01 -2.58 1.80
C SER A 477 -15.57 -1.77 0.59
N LEU A 478 -16.36 -1.75 -0.49
CA LEU A 478 -16.06 -0.95 -1.68
C LEU A 478 -16.00 0.55 -1.37
N TYR A 479 -16.90 1.04 -0.53
CA TYR A 479 -16.87 2.43 -0.09
C TYR A 479 -15.59 2.76 0.69
N SER A 480 -15.16 1.87 1.59
CA SER A 480 -13.91 2.06 2.35
C SER A 480 -12.69 2.17 1.43
N GLU A 481 -12.65 1.35 0.39
CA GLU A 481 -11.59 1.37 -0.62
C GLU A 481 -11.62 2.66 -1.45
N ALA A 482 -12.82 3.12 -1.80
CA ALA A 482 -12.99 4.42 -2.45
C ALA A 482 -12.49 5.58 -1.59
N VAL A 483 -12.73 5.55 -0.28
CA VAL A 483 -12.22 6.56 0.67
C VAL A 483 -10.69 6.49 0.76
N CYS A 484 -10.12 5.31 1.01
CA CYS A 484 -8.67 5.12 1.12
C CYS A 484 -7.94 5.50 -0.16
N GLY A 485 -8.41 5.01 -1.32
CA GLY A 485 -7.84 5.32 -2.62
C GLY A 485 -8.02 6.79 -3.02
N ASN A 486 -9.09 7.46 -2.58
CA ASN A 486 -9.24 8.90 -2.80
C ASN A 486 -8.27 9.73 -1.94
N ASP A 487 -8.05 9.32 -0.69
CA ASP A 487 -7.20 10.03 0.27
C ASP A 487 -5.70 9.87 -0.02
N VAL A 488 -5.30 8.76 -0.67
CA VAL A 488 -3.90 8.41 -0.96
C VAL A 488 -3.11 9.54 -1.64
N PHE A 489 -3.74 10.27 -2.57
CA PHE A 489 -3.10 11.36 -3.31
C PHE A 489 -2.83 12.57 -2.43
N ARG A 490 -3.70 12.83 -1.46
CA ARG A 490 -3.49 13.88 -0.46
C ARG A 490 -2.44 13.46 0.57
N ALA A 491 -2.46 12.20 0.98
CA ALA A 491 -1.48 11.60 1.88
C ALA A 491 -0.04 11.70 1.33
N VAL A 492 0.15 11.51 0.01
CA VAL A 492 1.45 11.72 -0.66
C VAL A 492 1.94 13.17 -0.50
N LEU A 493 1.07 14.16 -0.68
CA LEU A 493 1.45 15.58 -0.59
C LEU A 493 1.67 16.06 0.87
N SER A 494 0.95 15.47 1.82
CA SER A 494 1.09 15.76 3.25
C SER A 494 2.22 14.97 3.90
N GLY A 495 2.78 13.96 3.21
CA GLY A 495 3.82 13.06 3.72
C GLY A 495 3.31 12.02 4.73
N GLN A 496 2.00 11.73 4.71
CA GLN A 496 1.29 10.90 5.70
C GLN A 496 1.07 9.43 5.25
N LEU A 497 1.60 9.01 4.09
CA LEU A 497 1.44 7.64 3.54
C LEU A 497 2.23 6.55 4.33
N GLN A 498 2.32 6.72 5.64
CA GLN A 498 3.32 6.15 6.53
C GLN A 498 2.84 4.83 7.16
N MET A 499 2.40 3.85 6.37
CA MET A 499 1.79 2.63 6.94
C MET A 499 2.73 1.80 7.83
N MET A 500 4.05 2.02 7.83
CA MET A 500 4.99 1.23 8.64
C MET A 500 6.26 2.01 9.05
N ARG A 501 6.15 3.01 9.93
CA ARG A 501 7.34 3.68 10.51
C ARG A 501 7.18 3.96 12.00
N ASP A 502 8.31 4.01 12.69
CA ASP A 502 8.47 4.50 14.06
C ASP A 502 7.80 5.89 14.25
N GLU A 503 7.16 6.09 15.40
CA GLU A 503 6.50 7.33 15.83
C GLU A 503 7.43 8.55 15.75
N ASN A 504 8.75 8.32 15.76
CA ASN A 504 9.79 9.33 15.67
C ASN A 504 10.12 9.80 14.24
N THR A 505 9.48 9.27 13.20
CA THR A 505 9.80 9.65 11.82
C THR A 505 9.16 11.00 11.46
N LEU A 506 10.00 11.97 11.14
CA LEU A 506 9.59 13.33 10.80
C LEU A 506 8.92 13.42 9.42
N ILE A 507 7.78 14.12 9.36
CA ILE A 507 7.00 14.33 8.14
C ILE A 507 7.25 15.74 7.60
N ILE A 508 7.85 15.85 6.42
CA ILE A 508 8.03 17.13 5.72
C ILE A 508 7.05 17.20 4.55
N PRO A 509 5.95 17.97 4.67
CA PRO A 509 4.94 18.03 3.62
C PRO A 509 5.45 18.74 2.38
N ILE A 510 5.05 18.22 1.22
CA ILE A 510 5.32 18.76 -0.12
C ILE A 510 4.06 19.41 -0.72
N ARG A 511 3.15 19.93 0.11
CA ARG A 511 1.88 20.55 -0.32
C ARG A 511 2.04 21.74 -1.29
N SER A 512 3.22 22.35 -1.34
CA SER A 512 3.54 23.43 -2.29
C SER A 512 4.13 22.94 -3.63
N LEU A 513 4.36 21.63 -3.78
CA LEU A 513 4.79 21.00 -5.03
C LEU A 513 3.97 21.41 -6.25
N PRO A 514 2.63 21.54 -6.19
CA PRO A 514 1.84 21.95 -7.34
C PRO A 514 2.22 23.31 -7.92
N PHE A 515 2.76 24.24 -7.10
CA PHE A 515 3.19 25.54 -7.58
C PHE A 515 4.49 25.49 -8.40
N PHE A 516 5.36 24.52 -8.12
CA PHE A 516 6.67 24.41 -8.76
C PHE A 516 6.70 23.36 -9.87
N LEU A 517 5.93 22.27 -9.72
CA LEU A 517 5.87 21.14 -10.64
C LEU A 517 4.39 20.75 -10.92
N PRO A 518 3.63 21.61 -11.62
CA PRO A 518 2.22 21.35 -11.92
C PRO A 518 2.00 20.08 -12.78
N GLN A 519 3.00 19.65 -13.55
CA GLN A 519 2.94 18.40 -14.32
C GLN A 519 2.77 17.17 -13.40
N PHE A 520 3.48 17.18 -12.27
CA PHE A 520 3.41 16.08 -11.31
C PHE A 520 2.06 16.05 -10.59
N GLN A 521 1.55 17.22 -10.19
CA GLN A 521 0.22 17.30 -9.60
C GLN A 521 -0.86 16.86 -10.60
N TRP A 522 -0.73 17.23 -11.87
CA TRP A 522 -1.65 16.75 -12.90
C TRP A 522 -1.60 15.23 -13.04
N LEU A 523 -0.41 14.60 -13.03
CA LEU A 523 -0.27 13.14 -13.03
C LEU A 523 -0.99 12.49 -11.82
N LEU A 524 -0.82 13.05 -10.61
CA LEU A 524 -1.50 12.56 -9.41
C LEU A 524 -3.02 12.65 -9.56
N LEU A 525 -3.52 13.81 -10.02
CA LEU A 525 -4.96 14.00 -10.24
C LEU A 525 -5.50 13.06 -11.31
N GLN A 526 -4.77 12.80 -12.40
CA GLN A 526 -5.17 11.84 -13.43
C GLN A 526 -5.27 10.41 -12.87
N ASN A 527 -4.32 10.00 -12.04
CA ASN A 527 -4.40 8.73 -11.31
C ASN A 527 -5.59 8.68 -10.36
N GLN A 528 -5.89 9.78 -9.67
CA GLN A 528 -7.07 9.89 -8.81
C GLN A 528 -8.37 9.74 -9.60
N VAL A 529 -8.50 10.45 -10.73
CA VAL A 529 -9.67 10.33 -11.62
C VAL A 529 -9.83 8.90 -12.13
N SER A 530 -8.73 8.29 -12.59
CA SER A 530 -8.74 6.90 -13.05
C SER A 530 -9.18 5.94 -11.95
N LEU A 531 -8.67 6.11 -10.72
CA LEU A 531 -8.98 5.23 -9.60
C LEU A 531 -10.45 5.36 -9.17
N LEU A 532 -10.96 6.59 -9.06
CA LEU A 532 -12.38 6.84 -8.75
C LEU A 532 -13.32 6.21 -9.78
N ARG A 533 -12.93 6.15 -11.06
CA ARG A 533 -13.69 5.46 -12.11
C ARG A 533 -13.83 3.95 -11.85
N PHE A 534 -12.80 3.29 -11.33
CA PHE A 534 -12.89 1.86 -10.98
C PHE A 534 -13.76 1.61 -9.75
N TYR A 535 -13.79 2.56 -8.81
CA TYR A 535 -14.65 2.49 -7.63
C TYR A 535 -16.11 2.88 -7.90
N ASP A 536 -16.41 3.51 -9.04
CA ASP A 536 -17.77 3.78 -9.51
C ASP A 536 -18.43 2.50 -10.07
N ALA A 537 -18.58 1.49 -9.20
CA ALA A 537 -19.20 0.21 -9.50
C ALA A 537 -20.33 -0.07 -8.50
N GLU A 538 -21.38 -0.77 -8.94
CA GLU A 538 -22.53 -1.09 -8.08
C GLU A 538 -22.18 -2.04 -6.93
N ASN A 539 -21.33 -3.02 -7.22
CA ASN A 539 -20.85 -4.04 -6.30
C ASN A 539 -19.44 -4.48 -6.72
N LEU A 540 -18.82 -5.38 -5.96
CA LEU A 540 -17.46 -5.84 -6.24
C LEU A 540 -17.35 -6.67 -7.53
N GLU A 541 -18.44 -7.28 -7.99
CA GLU A 541 -18.49 -8.04 -9.25
C GLU A 541 -18.38 -7.14 -10.49
N ALA A 542 -19.07 -5.99 -10.44
CA ALA A 542 -19.16 -5.06 -11.55
C ALA A 542 -17.89 -4.21 -11.76
N ILE A 543 -16.88 -4.35 -10.89
CA ILE A 543 -15.62 -3.61 -11.00
C ILE A 543 -14.87 -4.07 -12.26
N PRO A 544 -14.50 -3.15 -13.17
CA PRO A 544 -13.71 -3.49 -14.34
C PRO A 544 -12.35 -4.08 -13.94
N ASP A 545 -11.93 -5.16 -14.62
CA ASP A 545 -10.59 -5.73 -14.39
C ASP A 545 -9.54 -4.82 -15.03
N VAL A 546 -8.83 -4.05 -14.21
CA VAL A 546 -7.77 -3.12 -14.64
C VAL A 546 -6.71 -3.80 -15.54
N ARG A 547 -6.48 -5.11 -15.36
CA ARG A 547 -5.51 -5.87 -16.16
C ARG A 547 -5.93 -6.06 -17.62
N LYS A 548 -7.20 -5.80 -17.94
CA LYS A 548 -7.72 -5.77 -19.32
C LYS A 548 -7.51 -4.42 -19.99
N GLU A 549 -7.20 -3.37 -19.23
CA GLU A 549 -6.85 -2.07 -19.80
C GLU A 549 -5.35 -2.02 -20.14
N LYS A 550 -4.96 -1.06 -21.00
CA LYS A 550 -3.55 -0.76 -21.23
C LYS A 550 -3.01 0.00 -20.01
N ARG A 551 -1.86 -0.42 -19.50
CA ARG A 551 -1.16 0.31 -18.44
C ARG A 551 -0.58 1.61 -18.99
N THR A 552 -0.89 2.71 -18.33
CA THR A 552 -0.47 4.07 -18.66
C THR A 552 -0.03 4.80 -17.39
N PRO A 553 0.69 5.92 -17.49
CA PRO A 553 1.03 6.70 -16.30
C PRO A 553 -0.21 7.19 -15.55
N SER A 554 -1.29 7.55 -16.26
CA SER A 554 -2.54 8.06 -15.69
C SER A 554 -3.40 7.03 -14.97
N ASN A 555 -3.18 5.72 -15.15
CA ASN A 555 -3.96 4.68 -14.47
C ASN A 555 -3.09 3.71 -13.64
N TRP A 556 -1.79 3.97 -13.51
CA TRP A 556 -0.87 3.07 -12.82
C TRP A 556 -1.31 2.82 -11.36
N VAL A 557 -1.74 3.84 -10.62
CA VAL A 557 -2.21 3.64 -9.24
C VAL A 557 -3.41 2.68 -9.17
N ALA A 558 -4.29 2.65 -10.18
CA ALA A 558 -5.38 1.68 -10.22
C ALA A 558 -4.89 0.23 -10.27
N TYR A 559 -3.80 -0.06 -11.00
CA TYR A 559 -3.20 -1.40 -11.01
C TYR A 559 -2.71 -1.87 -9.64
N LEU A 560 -2.43 -0.93 -8.74
CA LEU A 560 -1.93 -1.21 -7.40
C LEU A 560 -3.08 -1.38 -6.40
N PHE A 561 -4.20 -0.69 -6.57
CA PHE A 561 -5.28 -0.68 -5.58
C PHE A 561 -6.48 -1.56 -5.94
N THR A 562 -6.77 -1.80 -7.22
CA THR A 562 -7.97 -2.56 -7.61
C THR A 562 -7.86 -4.09 -7.56
N PRO A 563 -6.68 -4.76 -7.64
CA PRO A 563 -6.61 -6.22 -7.61
C PRO A 563 -7.20 -6.87 -6.34
N SER A 564 -7.06 -6.23 -5.18
CA SER A 564 -7.61 -6.69 -3.89
C SER A 564 -9.14 -6.81 -3.90
N LEU A 565 -9.83 -5.97 -4.69
CA LEU A 565 -11.29 -5.94 -4.79
C LEU A 565 -11.85 -7.23 -5.40
N ARG A 566 -11.16 -7.78 -6.41
CA ARG A 566 -11.54 -9.08 -7.00
C ARG A 566 -11.32 -10.23 -6.01
N SER A 567 -10.25 -10.16 -5.22
CA SER A 567 -10.01 -11.13 -4.14
C SER A 567 -11.13 -11.07 -3.11
N ALA A 568 -11.57 -9.87 -2.74
CA ALA A 568 -12.70 -9.67 -1.84
C ALA A 568 -14.00 -10.25 -2.37
N TYR A 569 -14.36 -9.98 -3.63
CA TYR A 569 -15.51 -10.60 -4.28
C TYR A 569 -15.47 -12.14 -4.16
N ILE A 570 -14.35 -12.76 -4.54
CA ILE A 570 -14.20 -14.22 -4.48
C ILE A 570 -14.39 -14.75 -3.04
N LYS A 571 -13.87 -14.04 -2.04
CA LYS A 571 -14.03 -14.42 -0.63
C LYS A 571 -15.47 -14.30 -0.15
N PHE A 572 -16.20 -13.23 -0.50
CA PHE A 572 -17.63 -13.11 -0.19
C PHE A 572 -18.46 -14.21 -0.84
N ARG A 573 -18.23 -14.50 -2.13
CA ARG A 573 -18.88 -15.65 -2.81
C ARG A 573 -18.52 -16.99 -2.14
N GLY A 574 -17.28 -17.14 -1.68
CA GLY A 574 -16.84 -18.28 -0.88
C GLY A 574 -17.61 -18.42 0.43
N LEU A 575 -17.84 -17.32 1.17
CA LEU A 575 -18.64 -17.33 2.39
C LEU A 575 -20.10 -17.71 2.11
N ILE A 576 -20.70 -17.23 1.01
CA ILE A 576 -22.04 -17.66 0.58
C ILE A 576 -22.05 -19.17 0.34
N ALA A 577 -21.08 -19.68 -0.43
CA ALA A 577 -20.97 -21.11 -0.75
C ALA A 577 -20.84 -21.96 0.52
N ARG A 578 -19.92 -21.57 1.42
CA ARG A 578 -19.70 -22.25 2.71
C ARG A 578 -20.94 -22.22 3.59
N SER A 579 -21.63 -21.08 3.67
CA SER A 579 -22.87 -20.93 4.45
C SER A 579 -24.01 -21.81 3.90
N ARG A 580 -24.14 -21.90 2.57
CA ARG A 580 -25.10 -22.79 1.91
C ARG A 580 -24.75 -24.27 2.11
N ALA A 581 -23.47 -24.64 2.02
CA ALA A 581 -22.99 -25.99 2.29
C ALA A 581 -23.26 -26.41 3.75
N GLU A 582 -23.03 -25.52 4.71
CA GLU A 582 -23.32 -25.77 6.12
C GLU A 582 -24.81 -26.04 6.37
N ARG A 583 -25.70 -25.28 5.72
CA ARG A 583 -27.15 -25.52 5.81
C ARG A 583 -27.54 -26.91 5.31
N VAL A 584 -26.81 -27.49 4.35
CA VAL A 584 -27.01 -28.87 3.91
C VAL A 584 -26.53 -29.87 4.97
N ILE A 585 -25.37 -29.63 5.60
CA ILE A 585 -24.88 -30.45 6.73
C ILE A 585 -25.86 -30.43 7.90
N LEU A 586 -26.40 -29.27 8.25
CA LEU A 586 -27.43 -29.11 9.27
C LEU A 586 -28.72 -29.88 8.92
N ALA A 587 -29.11 -29.92 7.64
CA ALA A 587 -30.23 -30.74 7.17
C ALA A 587 -29.93 -32.25 7.26
N CYS A 588 -28.70 -32.67 6.98
CA CYS A 588 -28.26 -34.06 7.19
C CYS A 588 -28.40 -34.48 8.65
N GLU A 589 -28.08 -33.58 9.59
CA GLU A 589 -28.25 -33.87 11.02
C GLU A 589 -29.73 -33.99 11.43
N LEU A 590 -30.62 -33.15 10.89
CA LEU A 590 -32.07 -33.31 11.10
C LEU A 590 -32.59 -34.64 10.52
N PHE A 591 -32.09 -35.04 9.35
CA PHE A 591 -32.42 -36.34 8.75
C PHE A 591 -31.96 -37.49 9.65
N ARG A 592 -30.75 -37.41 10.20
CA ARG A 592 -30.22 -38.41 11.14
C ARG A 592 -31.05 -38.48 12.42
N MET A 593 -31.46 -37.33 12.97
CA MET A 593 -32.33 -37.30 14.16
C MET A 593 -33.66 -38.04 13.92
N ASP A 594 -34.22 -37.98 12.71
CA ASP A 594 -35.49 -38.61 12.37
C ASP A 594 -35.38 -40.08 11.97
N THR A 595 -34.26 -40.48 11.35
CA THR A 595 -34.11 -41.82 10.73
C THR A 595 -33.08 -42.71 11.40
N GLY A 596 -32.26 -42.14 12.30
CA GLY A 596 -31.12 -42.81 12.94
C GLY A 596 -29.90 -42.99 12.04
N LYS A 597 -29.93 -42.55 10.77
CA LYS A 597 -28.83 -42.68 9.81
C LYS A 597 -28.65 -41.38 9.03
N TYR A 598 -27.44 -41.12 8.56
CA TYR A 598 -27.19 -40.02 7.63
C TYR A 598 -27.71 -40.35 6.21
N PRO A 599 -28.06 -39.33 5.40
CA PRO A 599 -28.57 -39.55 4.04
C PRO A 599 -27.48 -40.12 3.12
N ALA A 600 -27.85 -41.03 2.22
CA ALA A 600 -26.93 -41.56 1.22
C ALA A 600 -26.78 -40.61 0.01
N SER A 601 -27.78 -39.77 -0.22
CA SER A 601 -27.84 -38.82 -1.32
C SER A 601 -28.50 -37.50 -0.93
N ALA A 602 -28.14 -36.41 -1.60
CA ALA A 602 -28.73 -35.09 -1.35
C ALA A 602 -30.26 -35.08 -1.57
N SER A 603 -30.78 -35.91 -2.47
CA SER A 603 -32.23 -35.98 -2.77
C SER A 603 -33.09 -36.39 -1.59
N GLU A 604 -32.54 -37.12 -0.61
CA GLU A 604 -33.27 -37.53 0.60
C GLU A 604 -33.55 -36.38 1.57
N LEU A 605 -32.87 -35.26 1.39
CA LEU A 605 -33.07 -34.05 2.19
C LEU A 605 -34.28 -33.23 1.72
N VAL A 606 -34.73 -33.44 0.49
CA VAL A 606 -35.76 -32.65 -0.19
C VAL A 606 -37.07 -33.44 -0.26
N PRO A 607 -38.25 -32.83 -0.03
CA PRO A 607 -38.48 -31.43 0.36
C PRO A 607 -38.51 -31.21 1.89
N LYS A 608 -38.38 -32.28 2.69
CA LYS A 608 -38.72 -32.24 4.13
C LYS A 608 -37.77 -31.35 4.95
N TYR A 609 -36.47 -31.38 4.67
CA TYR A 609 -35.45 -30.65 5.44
C TYR A 609 -34.88 -29.45 4.67
N LEU A 610 -34.98 -29.47 3.34
CA LEU A 610 -34.61 -28.38 2.44
C LEU A 610 -35.65 -28.28 1.32
N ASP A 611 -36.02 -27.06 0.91
CA ASP A 611 -36.90 -26.84 -0.24
C ASP A 611 -36.27 -27.33 -1.55
N SER A 612 -34.97 -27.08 -1.70
CA SER A 612 -34.13 -27.57 -2.78
C SER A 612 -32.67 -27.62 -2.31
N ILE A 613 -31.81 -28.33 -3.04
CA ILE A 613 -30.37 -28.23 -2.82
C ILE A 613 -29.92 -26.81 -3.21
N PRO A 614 -29.26 -26.05 -2.31
CA PRO A 614 -28.83 -24.70 -2.62
C PRO A 614 -27.89 -24.68 -3.83
N GLU A 615 -28.02 -23.64 -4.65
CA GLU A 615 -27.14 -23.43 -5.78
C GLU A 615 -25.74 -23.01 -5.33
N ASP A 616 -24.75 -23.31 -6.14
CA ASP A 616 -23.38 -22.82 -6.03
C ASP A 616 -23.33 -21.37 -6.53
N PRO A 617 -22.89 -20.40 -5.70
CA PRO A 617 -22.82 -19.00 -6.10
C PRO A 617 -21.85 -18.72 -7.28
N PHE A 618 -20.95 -19.63 -7.63
CA PHE A 618 -20.06 -19.45 -8.78
C PHE A 618 -20.63 -19.98 -10.10
N THR A 619 -21.51 -20.98 -10.05
CA THR A 619 -21.99 -21.67 -11.27
C THR A 619 -23.50 -21.63 -11.48
N GLY A 620 -24.29 -21.28 -10.46
CA GLY A 620 -25.77 -21.36 -10.49
C GLY A 620 -26.33 -22.78 -10.54
N LYS A 621 -25.48 -23.81 -10.42
CA LYS A 621 -25.89 -25.22 -10.37
C LYS A 621 -25.97 -25.68 -8.91
N PRO A 622 -26.74 -26.73 -8.56
CA PRO A 622 -26.76 -27.25 -7.20
C PRO A 622 -25.36 -27.55 -6.65
N LEU A 623 -25.14 -27.28 -5.35
CA LEU A 623 -23.93 -27.70 -4.65
C LEU A 623 -23.72 -29.21 -4.78
N LEU A 624 -22.45 -29.60 -4.86
CA LEU A 624 -22.09 -31.01 -4.98
C LEU A 624 -22.12 -31.67 -3.61
N PHE A 625 -22.52 -32.94 -3.58
CA PHE A 625 -22.73 -33.73 -2.36
C PHE A 625 -22.07 -35.10 -2.48
N ARG A 626 -21.45 -35.56 -1.41
CA ARG A 626 -20.86 -36.90 -1.29
C ARG A 626 -21.09 -37.41 0.13
N ALA A 627 -21.60 -38.64 0.23
CA ALA A 627 -21.61 -39.42 1.45
C ALA A 627 -20.65 -40.60 1.30
N GLY A 628 -20.02 -41.01 2.40
CA GLY A 628 -19.13 -42.16 2.46
C GLY A 628 -17.66 -41.74 2.56
N LYS A 629 -16.79 -42.36 1.75
CA LYS A 629 -15.35 -42.07 1.75
C LYS A 629 -15.05 -40.68 1.18
N ILE A 630 -14.46 -39.82 2.00
CA ILE A 630 -14.08 -38.46 1.66
C ILE A 630 -12.61 -38.22 2.00
N ARG A 631 -11.94 -37.33 1.25
CA ARG A 631 -10.52 -37.01 1.44
C ARG A 631 -10.37 -35.66 2.11
N VAL A 632 -9.64 -35.65 3.23
CA VAL A 632 -9.33 -34.44 3.99
C VAL A 632 -7.82 -34.32 4.22
N GLU A 633 -7.32 -33.09 4.38
CA GLU A 633 -5.96 -32.87 4.87
C GLU A 633 -6.01 -32.82 6.40
N VAL A 634 -5.31 -33.75 7.04
CA VAL A 634 -5.18 -33.82 8.49
C VAL A 634 -3.83 -33.25 8.90
N TRP A 635 -3.87 -32.27 9.78
CA TRP A 635 -2.71 -31.49 10.19
C TRP A 635 -2.17 -32.02 11.51
N LYS A 636 -0.86 -32.22 11.58
CA LYS A 636 -0.16 -32.67 12.80
C LYS A 636 1.14 -31.91 12.98
N ILE A 637 1.62 -31.87 14.21
CA ILE A 637 2.93 -31.34 14.53
C ILE A 637 3.96 -32.43 14.20
N ALA A 638 4.95 -32.08 13.38
CA ALA A 638 6.06 -32.97 13.04
C ALA A 638 7.39 -32.31 13.39
N GLU A 639 8.28 -33.09 14.00
CA GLU A 639 9.64 -32.69 14.30
C GLU A 639 10.61 -33.49 13.42
N LYS A 640 11.44 -32.79 12.65
CA LYS A 640 12.52 -33.40 11.88
C LYS A 640 13.77 -32.53 11.96
N ASP A 641 14.90 -33.14 12.31
CA ASP A 641 16.20 -32.45 12.40
C ASP A 641 16.18 -31.23 13.35
N LYS A 642 15.45 -31.32 14.47
CA LYS A 642 15.18 -30.22 15.43
C LYS A 642 14.40 -29.03 14.83
N ILE A 643 13.66 -29.26 13.76
CA ILE A 643 12.74 -28.28 13.19
C ILE A 643 11.33 -28.81 13.40
N VAL A 644 10.55 -28.12 14.23
CA VAL A 644 9.14 -28.40 14.48
C VAL A 644 8.31 -27.63 13.44
N ARG A 645 7.38 -28.29 12.75
CA ARG A 645 6.47 -27.68 11.76
C ARG A 645 5.09 -28.32 11.79
N VAL A 646 4.09 -27.60 11.32
CA VAL A 646 2.78 -28.19 11.01
C VAL A 646 2.82 -28.81 9.61
N VAL A 647 2.44 -30.09 9.51
CA VAL A 647 2.38 -30.81 8.23
C VAL A 647 0.98 -31.37 8.01
N GLY A 648 0.47 -31.17 6.80
CA GLY A 648 -0.82 -31.70 6.35
C GLY A 648 -0.61 -33.00 5.58
N GLU A 649 -1.28 -34.07 5.99
CA GLU A 649 -1.28 -35.35 5.29
C GLU A 649 -2.70 -35.70 4.81
N PRO A 650 -2.86 -36.14 3.55
CA PRO A 650 -4.16 -36.57 3.06
C PRO A 650 -4.63 -37.84 3.78
N LYS A 651 -5.82 -37.79 4.38
CA LYS A 651 -6.48 -38.92 5.03
C LYS A 651 -7.85 -39.17 4.42
N GLU A 652 -8.21 -40.44 4.29
CA GLU A 652 -9.57 -40.86 3.94
C GLU A 652 -10.37 -41.06 5.24
N ILE A 653 -11.51 -40.38 5.35
CA ILE A 653 -12.45 -40.51 6.46
C ILE A 653 -13.83 -40.89 5.93
N GLU A 654 -14.65 -41.52 6.78
CA GLU A 654 -16.06 -41.75 6.48
C GLU A 654 -16.86 -40.52 6.92
N GLY A 655 -17.61 -39.92 5.99
CA GLY A 655 -18.27 -38.66 6.27
C GLY A 655 -19.26 -38.19 5.21
N ILE A 656 -19.72 -36.96 5.40
CA ILE A 656 -20.46 -36.20 4.39
C ILE A 656 -19.63 -35.00 3.99
N GLN A 657 -19.58 -34.73 2.69
CA GLN A 657 -18.94 -33.57 2.09
C GLN A 657 -19.92 -32.86 1.18
N VAL A 658 -20.04 -31.54 1.35
CA VAL A 658 -20.81 -30.65 0.48
C VAL A 658 -19.89 -29.55 -0.02
N TRP A 659 -19.83 -29.30 -1.33
CA TRP A 659 -18.87 -28.32 -1.87
C TRP A 659 -19.36 -27.51 -3.06
N SER A 660 -18.74 -26.34 -3.19
CA SER A 660 -18.73 -25.53 -4.40
C SER A 660 -17.49 -25.86 -5.25
N VAL A 661 -17.61 -25.74 -6.57
CA VAL A 661 -16.48 -25.87 -7.51
C VAL A 661 -15.61 -24.61 -7.56
N GLY A 662 -16.07 -23.50 -6.96
CA GLY A 662 -15.32 -22.27 -6.84
C GLY A 662 -15.19 -21.46 -8.14
N PRO A 663 -14.36 -20.39 -8.12
CA PRO A 663 -14.33 -19.40 -9.19
C PRO A 663 -13.76 -19.90 -10.52
N ASN A 664 -13.09 -21.06 -10.55
CA ASN A 664 -12.57 -21.66 -11.78
C ASN A 664 -13.61 -22.53 -12.52
N GLY A 665 -14.74 -22.84 -11.87
CA GLY A 665 -15.81 -23.69 -12.40
C GLY A 665 -15.42 -25.17 -12.62
N LYS A 666 -14.24 -25.61 -12.14
CA LYS A 666 -13.73 -26.96 -12.34
C LYS A 666 -13.98 -27.80 -11.10
N ASN A 667 -14.65 -28.93 -11.28
CA ASN A 667 -14.86 -29.88 -10.19
C ASN A 667 -13.58 -30.69 -9.94
N ASP A 668 -12.79 -30.26 -8.96
CA ASP A 668 -11.61 -30.98 -8.47
C ASP A 668 -12.00 -32.04 -7.42
N ASP A 669 -13.20 -32.60 -7.52
CA ASP A 669 -13.79 -33.56 -6.58
C ASP A 669 -13.91 -33.04 -5.14
N GLY A 670 -13.90 -31.72 -5.02
CA GLY A 670 -13.82 -31.01 -3.75
C GLY A 670 -12.58 -31.41 -2.97
N ILE A 671 -11.44 -31.62 -3.62
CA ILE A 671 -10.17 -31.85 -2.92
C ILE A 671 -9.56 -30.49 -2.60
N TYR A 672 -9.51 -30.14 -1.31
CA TYR A 672 -8.73 -29.01 -0.85
C TYR A 672 -7.24 -29.32 -0.97
N ASN A 673 -6.45 -28.36 -1.47
CA ASN A 673 -5.01 -28.45 -1.54
C ASN A 673 -4.39 -27.12 -1.11
N ASN A 674 -3.80 -27.10 0.08
CA ASN A 674 -3.18 -25.88 0.63
C ASN A 674 -1.98 -25.40 -0.21
N GLN A 675 -1.23 -26.31 -0.83
CA GLN A 675 -0.07 -25.96 -1.67
C GLN A 675 -0.46 -25.20 -2.95
N LYS A 676 -1.73 -25.30 -3.37
CA LYS A 676 -2.28 -24.55 -4.52
C LYS A 676 -2.97 -23.24 -4.10
N ASN A 677 -2.95 -22.88 -2.82
CA ASN A 677 -3.56 -21.67 -2.27
C ASN A 677 -5.06 -21.53 -2.64
N GLN A 678 -5.77 -22.66 -2.71
CA GLN A 678 -7.21 -22.70 -2.96
C GLN A 678 -7.96 -22.36 -1.66
N ASN A 679 -9.09 -21.64 -1.73
CA ASN A 679 -9.94 -21.47 -0.54
C ASN A 679 -10.73 -22.77 -0.29
N ASP A 680 -10.76 -23.28 0.95
CA ASP A 680 -11.65 -24.40 1.28
C ASP A 680 -13.10 -23.90 1.40
N ILE A 681 -13.91 -24.18 0.38
CA ILE A 681 -15.31 -23.76 0.26
C ILE A 681 -16.27 -24.94 0.44
N ARG A 682 -15.84 -25.93 1.23
CA ARG A 682 -16.57 -27.18 1.49
C ARG A 682 -17.05 -27.23 2.92
N ALA A 683 -18.18 -27.89 3.17
CA ALA A 683 -18.60 -28.32 4.48
C ALA A 683 -18.41 -29.83 4.64
N VAL A 684 -17.80 -30.23 5.75
CA VAL A 684 -17.35 -31.61 5.95
C VAL A 684 -17.59 -32.08 7.38
N ILE A 685 -18.25 -33.23 7.53
CA ILE A 685 -18.43 -33.90 8.82
C ILE A 685 -18.00 -35.37 8.74
N GLN A 686 -17.47 -35.88 9.84
CA GLN A 686 -17.31 -37.31 10.11
C GLN A 686 -18.64 -37.92 10.59
N THR A 687 -18.97 -39.11 10.10
CA THR A 687 -20.24 -39.79 10.43
C THR A 687 -20.07 -41.01 11.34
N ARG A 688 -18.85 -41.27 11.83
CA ARG A 688 -18.51 -42.45 12.64
C ARG A 688 -18.21 -42.09 14.09
#